data_AF-A0A2V0PL97-F1
#
_entry.id   AF-A0A2V0PL97-F1
#
_cell.length_a   1.000
_cell.length_b   1.000
_cell.length_c   1.000
_cell.angle_alpha   90.00
_cell.angle_beta   90.00
_cell.angle_gamma   90.00
#
_symmetry.space_group_name_H-M   'P 1'
#
loop_
_entity.id
_entity.type
_entity.pdbx_description
1 polymer ?
#
loop_
_entity_poly.entity_id
_entity_poly.type
_entity_poly.pdbx_seq_one_letter_code
_entity_poly.pdbx_strand_id
1 'polypeptide(L)'
;CIPNKTVKTCDPGTYKSPATWSSTAVCAACTFPCINCRTTDTYCLTSGRPRPAPAVAVQMRPAPRLPLFRPSSRRQRGLHAQLLAAFVALALGGALLLRQPHRGGAGSDAAEDAPAPAPQQQPPAPDAQAAQPERRQTAAAADQPAGAGTPAAAGTPAAAAPGAAAPAAAAASAAGADAAPCPARSRPAGLPPPEVWALGPAAPPAGGGAALVGVEAASALEELCGRCLYRTLTQYVRVHGMGAFTVVLTGDIPGMWTRDSAVQMAPYLPRIARRPALRRVVEGAIRAQAFFMLQDPWANAYNPAYKPAQKLNKFERQLGRGGWVWTRNFELDSIAYFFNFLYNWYATPGVWAPEALLAEPLVHDAVALALSVLQLELRHGEASPYRYSELPNDGKGPAAKFTGMVWSAFRPSDDPQRFSYSIPDNIYLAGALQRLLLLNKLVWCDAAIATSAAGLLANVTEGIRRHGVVDAPDEPGTRIYAYEVDGLGGVLSDFDDPNVPSLLAIPLLGWDGYDKAVYAATRRRVLSPRNAYYFEGKKLEGLGSPHTYPKYVWPLATAVEALTTDDAARQGELLKSMLLMNAGNGYMHESVNVDSPAQFSRAEFGWANAMLVVAVERLLGIDCDAAAEARRLEEVKGREAKEARAPANGGADLAAYYALLEAGIAHEG
;
A
#
# COMPACT_ATOMS: atom_id res chain seq x y z
N CYS A 1 -28.73 -12.97 1.94
CA CYS A 1 -29.48 -11.77 2.38
C CYS A 1 -28.70 -10.50 2.02
N ILE A 2 -29.37 -9.36 1.77
CA ILE A 2 -28.74 -8.04 1.67
C ILE A 2 -29.47 -7.10 2.64
N PRO A 3 -28.80 -6.50 3.64
CA PRO A 3 -29.43 -5.53 4.52
C PRO A 3 -29.97 -4.32 3.74
N ASN A 4 -31.13 -3.80 4.15
CA ASN A 4 -31.69 -2.52 3.70
C ASN A 4 -31.95 -2.35 2.18
N LYS A 5 -32.29 -3.43 1.45
CA LYS A 5 -32.98 -3.34 0.15
C LYS A 5 -34.43 -3.82 0.23
N THR A 6 -35.38 -2.90 0.11
CA THR A 6 -36.81 -3.22 -0.01
C THR A 6 -37.13 -3.72 -1.42
N VAL A 7 -37.24 -5.04 -1.59
CA VAL A 7 -37.61 -5.66 -2.87
C VAL A 7 -39.13 -5.54 -3.09
N LYS A 8 -39.55 -4.61 -3.96
CA LYS A 8 -40.96 -4.38 -4.30
C LYS A 8 -41.47 -5.32 -5.41
N THR A 9 -41.43 -6.63 -5.21
CA THR A 9 -41.96 -7.62 -6.19
C THR A 9 -42.56 -8.86 -5.53
N CYS A 10 -43.68 -8.67 -4.80
CA CYS A 10 -44.70 -9.69 -4.53
C CYS A 10 -46.03 -8.96 -4.34
N ASP A 11 -47.11 -9.45 -4.96
CA ASP A 11 -48.43 -8.83 -4.81
C ASP A 11 -49.08 -9.15 -3.44
N PRO A 12 -49.91 -8.24 -2.87
CA PRO A 12 -50.54 -8.48 -1.58
C PRO A 12 -51.61 -9.57 -1.66
N GLY A 13 -51.33 -10.76 -1.10
CA GLY A 13 -52.33 -11.81 -0.93
C GLY A 13 -51.81 -13.26 -0.91
N THR A 14 -50.55 -13.50 -1.26
CA THR A 14 -50.01 -14.86 -1.53
C THR A 14 -49.43 -15.60 -0.32
N TYR A 15 -49.63 -15.12 0.91
CA TYR A 15 -49.15 -15.77 2.13
C TYR A 15 -50.15 -16.81 2.67
N LYS A 16 -49.80 -18.10 2.59
CA LYS A 16 -50.35 -19.15 3.46
C LYS A 16 -49.43 -19.37 4.66
N SER A 17 -49.97 -19.79 5.80
CA SER A 17 -49.17 -19.94 7.03
C SER A 17 -48.17 -21.11 6.94
N PRO A 18 -47.09 -21.12 7.75
CA PRO A 18 -46.08 -22.20 7.71
C PRO A 18 -46.60 -23.59 8.09
N ALA A 19 -47.80 -23.69 8.70
CA ALA A 19 -48.32 -24.93 9.30
C ALA A 19 -48.76 -26.02 8.29
N THR A 20 -48.62 -25.80 6.98
CA THR A 20 -49.10 -26.75 5.94
C THR A 20 -48.05 -27.12 4.90
N TRP A 21 -46.76 -27.02 5.22
CA TRP A 21 -45.67 -27.35 4.30
C TRP A 21 -45.22 -28.81 4.44
N SER A 22 -45.51 -29.63 3.41
CA SER A 22 -44.88 -30.94 3.22
C SER A 22 -43.44 -30.76 2.74
N SER A 23 -42.53 -31.66 3.14
CA SER A 23 -41.10 -31.65 2.80
C SER A 23 -40.77 -31.94 1.33
N THR A 24 -41.79 -32.10 0.46
CA THR A 24 -41.66 -32.48 -0.95
C THR A 24 -42.20 -31.43 -1.94
N ALA A 25 -42.48 -30.20 -1.50
CA ALA A 25 -42.99 -29.13 -2.37
C ALA A 25 -41.88 -28.50 -3.24
N VAL A 26 -42.05 -28.51 -4.57
CA VAL A 26 -41.09 -27.93 -5.52
C VAL A 26 -41.49 -26.51 -5.91
N CYS A 27 -40.64 -25.51 -5.61
CA CYS A 27 -40.88 -24.12 -5.98
C CYS A 27 -40.55 -23.85 -7.47
N ALA A 28 -41.55 -23.97 -8.33
CA ALA A 28 -41.46 -23.72 -9.77
C ALA A 28 -41.37 -22.21 -10.16
N ALA A 29 -40.45 -21.45 -9.55
CA ALA A 29 -40.22 -20.03 -9.85
C ALA A 29 -38.82 -19.48 -9.47
N CYS A 30 -37.81 -20.32 -9.20
CA CYS A 30 -36.48 -19.88 -8.77
C CYS A 30 -35.37 -20.26 -9.77
N THR A 31 -34.67 -19.26 -10.30
CA THR A 31 -33.61 -19.40 -11.33
C THR A 31 -32.19 -19.55 -10.77
N PHE A 32 -32.03 -19.77 -9.46
CA PHE A 32 -30.74 -20.08 -8.81
C PHE A 32 -30.92 -21.17 -7.74
N PRO A 33 -29.95 -22.11 -7.59
CA PRO A 33 -30.03 -23.17 -6.60
C PRO A 33 -29.65 -22.69 -5.19
N CYS A 34 -30.43 -23.10 -4.18
CA CYS A 34 -30.05 -22.93 -2.78
C CYS A 34 -29.05 -24.02 -2.36
N ILE A 35 -27.89 -23.61 -1.81
CA ILE A 35 -26.86 -24.54 -1.34
C ILE A 35 -27.05 -24.81 0.16
N ASN A 36 -27.53 -26.02 0.46
CA ASN A 36 -27.60 -26.72 1.76
C ASN A 36 -28.40 -26.11 2.94
N CYS A 37 -29.25 -26.95 3.53
CA CYS A 37 -29.89 -26.75 4.84
C CYS A 37 -29.69 -27.97 5.75
N ARG A 38 -28.79 -27.87 6.73
CA ARG A 38 -28.70 -28.68 7.97
C ARG A 38 -27.97 -27.81 9.01
N THR A 39 -28.38 -27.69 10.27
CA THR A 39 -29.56 -28.23 10.99
C THR A 39 -29.93 -27.29 12.15
N THR A 40 -31.21 -27.30 12.56
CA THR A 40 -31.70 -26.88 13.91
C THR A 40 -31.09 -25.63 14.55
N ASP A 41 -31.55 -24.44 14.15
CA ASP A 41 -32.53 -23.65 14.94
C ASP A 41 -32.57 -22.18 14.49
N THR A 42 -33.78 -21.60 14.42
CA THR A 42 -33.92 -20.15 14.10
C THR A 42 -35.26 -19.59 14.58
N TYR A 43 -35.24 -18.85 15.69
CA TYR A 43 -36.32 -17.95 16.11
C TYR A 43 -35.91 -16.50 15.89
N CYS A 44 -36.83 -15.66 15.40
CA CYS A 44 -36.64 -14.21 15.29
C CYS A 44 -37.62 -13.49 16.22
N LEU A 45 -37.10 -12.90 17.30
CA LEU A 45 -37.89 -12.04 18.19
C LEU A 45 -38.11 -10.65 17.55
N THR A 46 -39.35 -10.17 17.57
CA THR A 46 -39.70 -8.80 17.14
C THR A 46 -40.02 -7.93 18.34
N SER A 47 -39.16 -6.94 18.61
CA SER A 47 -39.30 -6.02 19.75
C SER A 47 -40.34 -4.92 19.45
N GLY A 48 -41.54 -5.07 20.00
CA GLY A 48 -42.60 -4.07 19.89
C GLY A 48 -42.37 -2.84 20.78
N ARG A 49 -42.73 -1.65 20.27
CA ARG A 49 -43.09 -0.48 21.09
C ARG A 49 -44.41 0.10 20.54
N PRO A 50 -45.43 0.33 21.39
CA PRO A 50 -46.68 0.96 20.94
C PRO A 50 -46.48 2.45 20.64
N ARG A 51 -47.28 2.99 19.71
CA ARG A 51 -47.48 4.44 19.53
C ARG A 51 -48.93 4.80 19.91
N PRO A 52 -49.17 5.92 20.60
CA PRO A 52 -50.53 6.45 20.78
C PRO A 52 -51.10 7.01 19.46
N ALA A 53 -52.43 7.11 19.40
CA ALA A 53 -53.21 7.55 18.24
C ALA A 53 -53.29 9.09 18.11
N PRO A 54 -53.67 9.64 16.93
CA PRO A 54 -53.61 11.09 16.67
C PRO A 54 -54.88 11.86 17.07
N ALA A 55 -54.73 13.17 17.29
CA ALA A 55 -55.82 14.14 17.38
C ALA A 55 -56.03 14.89 16.05
N VAL A 56 -57.22 15.47 15.85
CA VAL A 56 -57.70 16.01 14.57
C VAL A 56 -57.61 17.55 14.49
N ALA A 57 -57.27 18.07 13.32
CA ALA A 57 -57.49 19.46 12.91
C ALA A 57 -58.01 19.52 11.46
N VAL A 58 -58.70 20.61 11.08
CA VAL A 58 -59.65 20.64 9.95
C VAL A 58 -59.08 21.17 8.63
N GLN A 59 -59.70 20.69 7.55
CA GLN A 59 -59.55 20.99 6.12
C GLN A 59 -59.23 22.44 5.71
N MET A 60 -58.53 22.58 4.57
CA MET A 60 -59.14 23.17 3.35
C MET A 60 -58.46 22.68 2.05
N ARG A 61 -59.19 22.76 0.92
CA ARG A 61 -58.85 22.44 -0.50
C ARG A 61 -59.49 23.57 -1.37
N PRO A 62 -59.44 23.59 -2.73
CA PRO A 62 -58.64 22.84 -3.75
C PRO A 62 -57.69 23.78 -4.56
N ALA A 63 -56.61 23.33 -5.25
CA ALA A 63 -56.51 22.66 -6.57
C ALA A 63 -56.87 23.58 -7.80
N PRO A 64 -56.80 23.12 -9.08
CA PRO A 64 -55.68 22.54 -9.84
C PRO A 64 -55.46 23.19 -11.25
N ARG A 65 -54.35 22.88 -11.96
CA ARG A 65 -54.34 22.28 -13.35
C ARG A 65 -52.98 22.32 -14.09
N LEU A 66 -52.70 21.19 -14.72
CA LEU A 66 -51.79 20.87 -15.84
C LEU A 66 -52.36 21.39 -17.21
N PRO A 67 -51.74 21.18 -18.40
CA PRO A 67 -50.36 20.75 -18.78
C PRO A 67 -49.76 21.52 -20.01
N LEU A 68 -48.66 20.97 -20.59
CA LEU A 68 -48.35 20.78 -22.04
C LEU A 68 -47.18 21.51 -22.76
N PHE A 69 -46.62 20.73 -23.70
CA PHE A 69 -45.85 21.00 -24.94
C PHE A 69 -44.44 21.66 -24.96
N ARG A 70 -43.46 20.80 -25.31
CA ARG A 70 -42.27 21.03 -26.19
C ARG A 70 -42.72 21.48 -27.62
N PRO A 71 -41.87 22.00 -28.56
CA PRO A 71 -40.45 21.61 -28.76
C PRO A 71 -39.43 22.66 -29.31
N SER A 72 -38.14 22.26 -29.38
CA SER A 72 -37.09 22.55 -30.40
C SER A 72 -36.88 23.99 -30.96
N SER A 73 -35.66 24.50 -31.20
CA SER A 73 -34.58 23.84 -31.95
C SER A 73 -33.26 24.67 -32.06
N ARG A 74 -32.15 23.99 -32.40
CA ARG A 74 -31.02 24.35 -33.32
C ARG A 74 -30.33 25.74 -33.31
N ARG A 75 -28.99 25.67 -33.54
CA ARG A 75 -28.03 26.70 -34.04
C ARG A 75 -27.64 27.79 -33.03
N GLN A 76 -26.46 28.43 -33.08
CA GLN A 76 -25.26 28.31 -33.95
C GLN A 76 -23.98 28.82 -33.21
N ARG A 77 -22.77 28.54 -33.77
CA ARG A 77 -21.48 29.31 -33.75
C ARG A 77 -21.08 30.14 -32.49
N GLY A 78 -19.82 30.19 -32.04
CA GLY A 78 -18.59 29.55 -32.50
C GLY A 78 -17.35 30.47 -32.40
N LEU A 79 -16.18 29.89 -32.11
CA LEU A 79 -14.81 30.42 -32.20
C LEU A 79 -14.40 31.70 -31.42
N HIS A 80 -13.30 31.56 -30.65
CA HIS A 80 -12.17 32.50 -30.50
C HIS A 80 -12.39 33.91 -29.90
N ALA A 81 -11.39 34.59 -29.31
CA ALA A 81 -10.15 34.17 -28.64
C ALA A 81 -9.48 35.42 -28.00
N GLN A 82 -8.52 35.21 -27.09
CA GLN A 82 -7.38 36.15 -26.83
C GLN A 82 -7.77 37.52 -26.21
N LEU A 83 -6.87 38.38 -25.67
CA LEU A 83 -5.40 38.38 -25.49
C LEU A 83 -5.03 39.26 -24.23
N LEU A 84 -3.77 39.16 -23.76
CA LEU A 84 -2.95 40.05 -22.87
C LEU A 84 -3.61 41.24 -22.08
N ALA A 85 -3.35 41.47 -20.77
CA ALA A 85 -2.10 41.96 -20.10
C ALA A 85 -1.76 43.45 -20.41
N ALA A 86 -1.15 44.30 -19.55
CA ALA A 86 -0.65 44.24 -18.15
C ALA A 86 -0.43 45.71 -17.61
N PHE A 87 0.55 45.91 -16.71
CA PHE A 87 1.15 47.19 -16.22
C PHE A 87 0.39 48.00 -15.12
N VAL A 88 1.05 48.70 -14.17
CA VAL A 88 2.36 48.50 -13.47
C VAL A 88 2.52 49.42 -12.23
N ALA A 89 3.36 49.01 -11.26
CA ALA A 89 4.09 49.78 -10.21
C ALA A 89 3.40 50.76 -9.21
N LEU A 90 3.74 50.56 -7.91
CA LEU A 90 4.31 51.49 -6.89
C LEU A 90 3.95 53.01 -6.94
N ALA A 91 3.76 53.73 -5.83
CA ALA A 91 4.55 53.73 -4.58
C ALA A 91 3.85 54.49 -3.40
N LEU A 92 4.59 54.66 -2.27
CA LEU A 92 4.31 55.50 -1.08
C LEU A 92 3.17 55.02 -0.13
N GLY A 93 3.21 55.28 1.19
CA GLY A 93 4.32 55.78 2.02
C GLY A 93 3.90 56.43 3.36
N GLY A 94 4.01 55.69 4.48
CA GLY A 94 3.87 56.23 5.87
C GLY A 94 2.44 56.43 6.40
N ALA A 95 2.21 56.77 7.69
CA ALA A 95 3.05 56.72 8.90
C ALA A 95 2.24 57.01 10.21
N LEU A 96 2.75 56.60 11.39
CA LEU A 96 2.37 57.01 12.78
C LEU A 96 0.94 56.60 13.26
N LEU A 97 0.57 56.44 14.56
CA LEU A 97 1.14 56.58 15.94
C LEU A 97 0.42 55.54 16.89
N LEU A 98 0.37 55.49 18.25
CA LEU A 98 0.73 56.41 19.36
C LEU A 98 1.30 55.73 20.66
N ARG A 99 0.45 55.38 21.66
CA ARG A 99 0.75 54.92 23.07
C ARG A 99 -0.42 54.03 23.56
N GLN A 100 -0.32 53.01 24.45
CA GLN A 100 0.34 52.84 25.78
C GLN A 100 -0.34 53.57 26.97
N PRO A 101 -0.21 53.11 28.25
CA PRO A 101 -0.20 51.72 28.79
C PRO A 101 -0.91 51.59 30.19
N HIS A 102 -1.01 50.37 30.79
CA HIS A 102 -0.53 50.07 32.18
C HIS A 102 -0.85 48.67 32.77
N ARG A 103 -0.07 48.35 33.83
CA ARG A 103 -0.11 47.30 34.90
C ARG A 103 -1.52 46.85 35.34
N GLY A 104 -1.74 45.67 35.94
CA GLY A 104 -0.82 44.58 36.36
C GLY A 104 -1.21 43.98 37.73
N GLY A 105 -0.98 42.68 37.96
CA GLY A 105 -1.33 41.95 39.21
C GLY A 105 -1.12 40.42 39.08
N ALA A 106 -1.15 39.67 40.19
CA ALA A 106 -0.86 38.22 40.23
C ALA A 106 -1.74 37.47 41.25
N GLY A 107 -1.95 36.15 41.03
CA GLY A 107 -2.58 35.25 42.02
C GLY A 107 -3.03 33.88 41.49
N SER A 108 -2.49 32.81 42.10
CA SER A 108 -3.08 31.48 42.40
C SER A 108 -3.84 30.63 41.35
N ASP A 109 -3.35 29.39 41.23
CA ASP A 109 -4.06 28.09 41.25
C ASP A 109 -4.90 27.56 40.07
N ALA A 110 -4.37 26.47 39.51
CA ALA A 110 -5.03 25.19 39.15
C ALA A 110 -6.35 25.16 38.35
N ALA A 111 -6.23 24.78 37.07
CA ALA A 111 -7.14 23.85 36.40
C ALA A 111 -6.37 23.07 35.31
N GLU A 112 -6.74 21.81 35.07
CA GLU A 112 -6.34 21.08 33.87
C GLU A 112 -7.22 21.52 32.69
N ASP A 113 -6.62 21.84 31.54
CA ASP A 113 -7.37 21.97 30.29
C ASP A 113 -6.48 21.55 29.11
N ALA A 114 -6.99 20.65 28.26
CA ALA A 114 -6.22 20.10 27.14
C ALA A 114 -6.30 21.04 25.92
N PRO A 115 -5.19 21.35 25.24
CA PRO A 115 -5.22 22.23 24.08
C PRO A 115 -6.01 21.59 22.93
N ALA A 116 -7.07 22.27 22.48
CA ALA A 116 -7.82 21.88 21.30
C ALA A 116 -6.91 21.81 20.05
N PRO A 117 -7.16 20.87 19.12
CA PRO A 117 -6.30 20.70 17.96
C PRO A 117 -6.30 21.94 17.06
N ALA A 118 -5.11 22.40 16.69
CA ALA A 118 -4.94 23.50 15.75
C ALA A 118 -5.52 23.13 14.36
N PRO A 119 -6.13 24.09 13.62
CA PRO A 119 -6.70 23.80 12.32
C PRO A 119 -5.63 23.39 11.31
N GLN A 120 -5.90 22.31 10.57
CA GLN A 120 -5.02 21.80 9.52
C GLN A 120 -4.78 22.87 8.45
N GLN A 121 -3.56 23.37 8.36
CA GLN A 121 -3.14 24.21 7.24
C GLN A 121 -2.81 23.32 6.04
N GLN A 122 -3.51 23.52 4.93
CA GLN A 122 -3.14 22.89 3.65
C GLN A 122 -1.82 23.51 3.15
N PRO A 123 -0.88 22.72 2.61
CA PRO A 123 0.32 23.28 2.01
C PRO A 123 -0.04 24.13 0.78
N PRO A 124 0.66 25.25 0.53
CA PRO A 124 0.51 26.00 -0.71
C PRO A 124 1.01 25.18 -1.90
N ALA A 125 0.48 25.45 -3.09
CA ALA A 125 0.99 24.85 -4.33
C ALA A 125 2.44 25.31 -4.59
N PRO A 126 3.33 24.44 -5.13
CA PRO A 126 4.72 24.80 -5.36
C PRO A 126 4.86 25.80 -6.53
N ASP A 127 5.47 26.95 -6.26
CA ASP A 127 5.84 27.93 -7.28
C ASP A 127 6.96 27.39 -8.19
N ALA A 128 6.64 27.13 -9.45
CA ALA A 128 7.59 26.61 -10.43
C ALA A 128 8.43 27.74 -11.05
N GLN A 129 9.62 28.00 -10.50
CA GLN A 129 10.59 28.90 -11.14
C GLN A 129 12.06 28.66 -10.74
N ALA A 130 12.97 29.15 -11.61
CA ALA A 130 14.42 29.29 -11.42
C ALA A 130 15.30 28.01 -11.37
N ALA A 131 15.51 27.38 -12.54
CA ALA A 131 16.80 26.78 -12.90
C ALA A 131 17.00 26.80 -14.43
N GLN A 132 17.72 27.79 -14.97
CA GLN A 132 18.16 27.82 -16.38
C GLN A 132 19.69 27.78 -16.45
N PRO A 133 20.29 26.87 -17.24
CA PRO A 133 21.72 26.94 -17.58
C PRO A 133 21.97 27.94 -18.73
N GLU A 134 23.02 28.74 -18.61
CA GLU A 134 23.40 29.72 -19.63
C GLU A 134 23.81 29.05 -20.95
N ARG A 135 23.31 29.57 -22.09
CA ARG A 135 23.85 29.24 -23.42
C ARG A 135 24.77 30.35 -23.91
N ARG A 136 26.08 30.08 -23.97
CA ARG A 136 26.99 30.93 -24.77
C ARG A 136 26.75 30.72 -26.26
N GLN A 137 26.83 31.81 -27.01
CA GLN A 137 26.68 31.84 -28.46
C GLN A 137 28.07 31.80 -29.13
N THR A 138 28.19 31.03 -30.20
CA THR A 138 29.14 31.26 -31.32
C THR A 138 28.40 30.94 -32.62
N ALA A 139 28.68 31.67 -33.70
CA ALA A 139 27.84 31.71 -34.90
C ALA A 139 28.62 31.46 -36.20
N ALA A 140 27.88 31.41 -37.31
CA ALA A 140 28.32 31.18 -38.70
C ALA A 140 28.82 29.74 -39.01
N ALA A 141 28.75 29.25 -40.25
CA ALA A 141 28.21 29.83 -41.49
C ALA A 141 27.28 28.83 -42.22
N ALA A 142 26.65 29.25 -43.32
CA ALA A 142 25.75 28.42 -44.12
C ALA A 142 26.46 27.85 -45.37
N ASP A 143 25.91 26.76 -45.92
CA ASP A 143 25.81 26.63 -47.37
C ASP A 143 24.69 25.64 -47.80
N GLN A 144 24.18 25.83 -49.02
CA GLN A 144 23.35 24.87 -49.78
C GLN A 144 23.82 24.87 -51.24
N PRO A 145 23.50 23.83 -52.02
CA PRO A 145 22.50 24.12 -53.05
C PRO A 145 21.47 23.02 -53.32
N ALA A 146 20.38 23.47 -53.95
CA ALA A 146 19.15 22.77 -54.30
C ALA A 146 19.28 21.50 -55.19
N GLY A 147 18.23 20.67 -55.12
CA GLY A 147 17.85 19.68 -56.13
C GLY A 147 16.33 19.50 -56.13
N ALA A 148 15.67 19.56 -57.30
CA ALA A 148 14.21 19.65 -57.41
C ALA A 148 13.54 18.34 -57.89
N GLY A 149 12.27 18.11 -57.54
CA GLY A 149 11.51 16.96 -58.04
C GLY A 149 10.08 16.81 -57.50
N THR A 150 9.10 17.38 -58.21
CA THR A 150 7.64 17.04 -58.17
C THR A 150 7.00 17.71 -59.40
N PRO A 151 5.92 17.18 -60.02
CA PRO A 151 4.63 16.80 -59.41
C PRO A 151 4.17 15.38 -59.86
N ALA A 152 2.92 14.89 -59.74
CA ALA A 152 1.63 15.49 -59.38
C ALA A 152 0.61 14.49 -58.77
N ALA A 153 -0.44 15.05 -58.14
CA ALA A 153 -1.89 14.75 -58.25
C ALA A 153 -2.41 13.37 -58.76
N ALA A 154 -3.57 12.86 -58.30
CA ALA A 154 -4.47 13.22 -57.19
C ALA A 154 -5.53 12.09 -57.01
N GLY A 155 -6.27 12.07 -55.88
CA GLY A 155 -7.40 11.15 -55.72
C GLY A 155 -8.01 11.11 -54.32
N THR A 156 -9.05 11.91 -54.07
CA THR A 156 -9.95 11.79 -52.90
C THR A 156 -11.37 11.59 -53.42
N PRO A 157 -12.23 10.81 -52.72
CA PRO A 157 -13.29 11.49 -51.98
C PRO A 157 -13.77 10.81 -50.68
N ALA A 158 -14.43 11.65 -49.86
CA ALA A 158 -15.57 11.33 -48.97
C ALA A 158 -15.43 10.26 -47.86
N ALA A 159 -15.44 10.76 -46.63
CA ALA A 159 -15.55 10.03 -45.36
C ALA A 159 -16.81 9.15 -45.21
N ALA A 160 -16.66 8.05 -44.46
CA ALA A 160 -17.75 7.36 -43.76
C ALA A 160 -17.24 6.79 -42.42
N ALA A 161 -18.08 6.83 -41.38
CA ALA A 161 -17.88 6.22 -40.06
C ALA A 161 -19.22 6.17 -39.30
N PRO A 162 -19.38 5.35 -38.24
CA PRO A 162 -18.45 4.35 -37.67
C PRO A 162 -19.02 2.92 -37.66
N GLY A 163 -18.18 1.90 -37.40
CA GLY A 163 -18.70 0.55 -37.09
C GLY A 163 -17.65 -0.55 -36.89
N ALA A 164 -17.84 -1.34 -35.83
CA ALA A 164 -17.35 -2.70 -35.56
C ALA A 164 -15.83 -3.00 -35.44
N ALA A 165 -15.52 -3.71 -34.34
CA ALA A 165 -14.45 -4.71 -34.15
C ALA A 165 -13.05 -4.46 -34.74
N ALA A 166 -12.11 -4.06 -33.87
CA ALA A 166 -10.71 -4.48 -34.02
C ALA A 166 -10.59 -5.99 -33.73
N PRO A 167 -9.74 -6.75 -34.45
CA PRO A 167 -9.60 -8.18 -34.23
C PRO A 167 -8.88 -8.47 -32.91
N ALA A 168 -9.49 -9.28 -32.05
CA ALA A 168 -8.79 -9.83 -30.89
C ALA A 168 -7.74 -10.85 -31.35
N ALA A 169 -6.49 -10.66 -30.94
CA ALA A 169 -5.42 -11.63 -31.20
C ALA A 169 -5.60 -12.85 -30.28
N ALA A 170 -6.47 -13.78 -30.70
CA ALA A 170 -6.75 -15.02 -29.98
C ALA A 170 -5.57 -16.02 -30.09
N ALA A 171 -4.50 -15.76 -29.35
CA ALA A 171 -3.47 -16.74 -29.06
C ALA A 171 -4.09 -17.86 -28.18
N ALA A 172 -3.99 -19.10 -28.63
CA ALA A 172 -4.88 -20.17 -28.18
C ALA A 172 -4.68 -20.59 -26.70
N SER A 173 -5.71 -20.40 -25.88
CA SER A 173 -5.87 -21.08 -24.59
C SER A 173 -6.32 -22.53 -24.79
N ALA A 174 -5.43 -23.37 -25.33
CA ALA A 174 -5.69 -24.76 -25.70
C ALA A 174 -4.61 -25.73 -25.19
N ALA A 175 -4.31 -25.66 -23.89
CA ALA A 175 -3.38 -26.55 -23.18
C ALA A 175 -4.02 -27.25 -21.97
N GLY A 176 -5.31 -27.58 -22.07
CA GLY A 176 -6.02 -28.38 -21.07
C GLY A 176 -5.82 -29.88 -21.30
N ALA A 177 -4.64 -30.40 -20.99
CA ALA A 177 -4.34 -31.84 -21.03
C ALA A 177 -3.19 -32.20 -20.05
N ASP A 178 -3.52 -33.00 -19.04
CA ASP A 178 -2.62 -33.86 -18.25
C ASP A 178 -1.24 -33.30 -17.84
N ALA A 179 -1.22 -32.08 -17.30
CA ALA A 179 -0.17 -31.69 -16.37
C ALA A 179 -0.27 -32.59 -15.12
N ALA A 180 0.63 -33.57 -15.00
CA ALA A 180 0.66 -34.47 -13.85
C ALA A 180 0.75 -33.66 -12.54
N PRO A 181 -0.08 -33.95 -11.51
CA PRO A 181 -0.15 -33.12 -10.32
C PRO A 181 1.22 -33.04 -9.64
N CYS A 182 1.63 -31.82 -9.26
CA CYS A 182 2.90 -31.59 -8.59
C CYS A 182 3.00 -32.53 -7.37
N PRO A 183 3.98 -33.45 -7.32
CA PRO A 183 3.95 -34.55 -6.36
C PRO A 183 4.04 -33.98 -4.95
N ALA A 184 3.07 -34.33 -4.10
CA ALA A 184 2.94 -33.82 -2.74
C ALA A 184 4.24 -34.05 -1.96
N ARG A 185 4.99 -32.96 -1.74
CA ARG A 185 6.30 -32.97 -1.07
C ARG A 185 6.13 -32.43 0.33
N SER A 186 6.57 -33.21 1.32
CA SER A 186 6.86 -32.67 2.65
C SER A 186 7.80 -31.47 2.51
N ARG A 187 7.39 -30.32 3.05
CA ARG A 187 8.17 -29.08 3.00
C ARG A 187 9.63 -29.35 3.43
N PRO A 188 10.63 -29.04 2.58
CA PRO A 188 12.01 -29.48 2.84
C PRO A 188 12.64 -28.72 4.01
N ALA A 189 13.54 -29.40 4.72
CA ALA A 189 14.46 -28.76 5.66
C ALA A 189 15.49 -27.90 4.89
N GLY A 190 15.99 -26.83 5.51
CA GLY A 190 17.03 -25.99 4.92
C GLY A 190 16.56 -25.07 3.78
N LEU A 191 15.27 -24.72 3.73
CA LEU A 191 14.82 -23.58 2.91
C LEU A 191 15.57 -22.30 3.31
N PRO A 192 15.88 -21.40 2.35
CA PRO A 192 16.29 -20.03 2.66
C PRO A 192 15.26 -19.38 3.62
N PRO A 193 15.70 -18.56 4.59
CA PRO A 193 14.80 -17.97 5.56
C PRO A 193 13.76 -17.05 4.88
N PRO A 194 12.59 -16.83 5.51
CA PRO A 194 11.77 -15.66 5.22
C PRO A 194 12.58 -14.37 5.29
N GLU A 195 12.05 -13.32 4.67
CA GLU A 195 12.60 -11.97 4.77
C GLU A 195 12.66 -11.47 6.21
N VAL A 196 13.55 -10.51 6.47
CA VAL A 196 13.80 -9.99 7.81
C VAL A 196 12.53 -9.52 8.54
N TRP A 197 11.55 -8.97 7.81
CA TRP A 197 10.25 -8.53 8.35
C TRP A 197 9.25 -9.66 8.62
N ALA A 198 9.50 -10.88 8.11
CA ALA A 198 8.76 -12.11 8.41
C ALA A 198 9.49 -13.01 9.43
N LEU A 199 10.66 -12.61 9.92
CA LEU A 199 11.34 -13.26 11.04
C LEU A 199 10.83 -12.68 12.36
N GLY A 200 10.64 -13.55 13.36
CA GLY A 200 10.40 -13.14 14.74
C GLY A 200 11.68 -12.73 15.45
N PRO A 201 11.68 -12.71 16.80
CA PRO A 201 12.85 -12.38 17.61
C PRO A 201 14.13 -13.11 17.19
N ALA A 202 15.25 -12.38 17.18
CA ALA A 202 16.58 -12.97 17.11
C ALA A 202 16.94 -13.62 18.47
N ALA A 203 18.03 -14.39 18.48
CA ALA A 203 18.74 -14.59 19.74
C ALA A 203 19.22 -13.21 20.22
N PRO A 204 18.98 -12.82 21.49
CA PRO A 204 19.39 -11.51 21.98
C PRO A 204 20.92 -11.38 21.95
N PRO A 205 21.47 -10.16 21.79
CA PRO A 205 22.92 -9.94 21.81
C PRO A 205 23.53 -10.32 23.17
N ALA A 206 24.85 -10.51 23.21
CA ALA A 206 25.55 -10.85 24.46
C ALA A 206 25.34 -9.75 25.52
N GLY A 207 24.65 -10.09 26.61
CA GLY A 207 24.19 -9.13 27.64
C GLY A 207 22.72 -8.70 27.53
N GLY A 208 21.98 -9.22 26.55
CA GLY A 208 20.58 -8.87 26.28
C GLY A 208 20.42 -7.54 25.55
N GLY A 209 19.19 -7.21 25.10
CA GLY A 209 18.91 -5.94 24.45
C GLY A 209 19.30 -4.70 25.28
N ALA A 210 19.30 -4.82 26.62
CA ALA A 210 19.79 -3.79 27.53
C ALA A 210 21.28 -3.44 27.33
N ALA A 211 22.10 -4.34 26.77
CA ALA A 211 23.50 -4.06 26.44
C ALA A 211 23.65 -3.11 25.23
N LEU A 212 22.65 -3.08 24.33
CA LEU A 212 22.66 -2.28 23.10
C LEU A 212 22.12 -0.86 23.34
N VAL A 213 21.04 -0.73 24.12
CA VAL A 213 20.32 0.54 24.31
C VAL A 213 20.25 1.02 25.76
N GLY A 214 20.53 0.17 26.76
CA GLY A 214 20.24 0.43 28.18
C GLY A 214 18.85 -0.06 28.58
N VAL A 215 18.65 -0.38 29.87
CA VAL A 215 17.42 -1.03 30.38
C VAL A 215 16.16 -0.19 30.11
N GLU A 216 16.20 1.11 30.38
CA GLU A 216 15.08 2.03 30.20
C GLU A 216 14.64 2.11 28.73
N ALA A 217 15.59 2.30 27.82
CA ALA A 217 15.32 2.36 26.38
C ALA A 217 14.84 1.01 25.82
N ALA A 218 15.36 -0.13 26.33
CA ALA A 218 14.87 -1.45 25.95
C ALA A 218 13.41 -1.65 26.37
N SER A 219 13.04 -1.26 27.60
CA SER A 219 11.66 -1.34 28.09
C SER A 219 10.71 -0.40 27.33
N ALA A 220 11.17 0.80 26.97
CA ALA A 220 10.38 1.73 26.17
C ALA A 220 10.17 1.21 24.73
N LEU A 221 11.18 0.56 24.14
CA LEU A 221 11.08 -0.07 22.82
C LEU A 221 10.16 -1.30 22.83
N GLU A 222 10.15 -2.09 23.91
CA GLU A 222 9.21 -3.20 24.10
C GLU A 222 7.76 -2.72 24.16
N GLU A 223 7.47 -1.69 24.96
CA GLU A 223 6.10 -1.13 25.03
C GLU A 223 5.68 -0.52 23.69
N LEU A 224 6.57 0.24 23.04
CA LEU A 224 6.30 0.87 21.75
C LEU A 224 6.08 -0.17 20.64
N CYS A 225 6.91 -1.22 20.56
CA CYS A 225 6.74 -2.25 19.54
C CYS A 225 5.49 -3.10 19.76
N GLY A 226 5.16 -3.45 21.02
CA GLY A 226 3.91 -4.14 21.34
C GLY A 226 2.67 -3.30 21.05
N ARG A 227 2.73 -1.99 21.34
CA ARG A 227 1.69 -1.01 21.01
C ARG A 227 1.50 -0.87 19.50
N CYS A 228 2.57 -0.80 18.71
CA CYS A 228 2.54 -0.80 17.24
C CYS A 228 1.95 -2.10 16.67
N LEU A 229 2.40 -3.26 17.16
CA LEU A 229 1.90 -4.58 16.76
C LEU A 229 0.41 -4.77 17.06
N TYR A 230 -0.08 -4.24 18.19
CA TYR A 230 -1.49 -4.23 18.55
C TYR A 230 -2.32 -3.26 17.68
N ARG A 231 -1.79 -2.07 17.37
CA ARG A 231 -2.46 -1.05 16.56
C ARG A 231 -2.79 -1.54 15.16
N THR A 232 -1.84 -2.20 14.49
CA THR A 232 -2.03 -2.68 13.11
C THR A 232 -3.19 -3.68 13.00
N LEU A 233 -3.25 -4.71 13.86
CA LEU A 233 -4.38 -5.66 13.87
C LEU A 233 -5.73 -5.03 14.22
N THR A 234 -5.77 -4.02 15.08
CA THR A 234 -7.03 -3.46 15.58
C THR A 234 -7.57 -2.30 14.74
N GLN A 235 -6.69 -1.51 14.12
CA GLN A 235 -7.08 -0.28 13.42
C GLN A 235 -6.90 -0.33 11.91
N TYR A 236 -5.91 -1.05 11.36
CA TYR A 236 -5.63 -1.04 9.92
C TYR A 236 -6.16 -2.28 9.19
N VAL A 237 -6.28 -3.41 9.90
CA VAL A 237 -6.82 -4.67 9.37
C VAL A 237 -8.36 -4.69 9.35
N ARG A 238 -8.95 -5.20 8.27
CA ARG A 238 -10.39 -5.44 8.11
C ARG A 238 -10.63 -6.86 7.61
N VAL A 239 -11.05 -7.74 8.52
CA VAL A 239 -11.31 -9.16 8.23
C VAL A 239 -12.75 -9.35 7.75
N HIS A 240 -12.92 -9.97 6.59
CA HIS A 240 -14.21 -10.31 5.99
C HIS A 240 -14.36 -11.83 5.84
N GLY A 241 -15.59 -12.34 5.91
CA GLY A 241 -15.88 -13.77 5.71
C GLY A 241 -15.07 -14.70 6.64
N MET A 242 -14.86 -14.29 7.90
CA MET A 242 -14.02 -15.00 8.89
C MET A 242 -12.55 -15.24 8.47
N GLY A 243 -12.01 -14.46 7.53
CA GLY A 243 -10.65 -14.59 7.00
C GLY A 243 -10.57 -15.14 5.57
N ALA A 244 -11.71 -15.33 4.91
CA ALA A 244 -11.74 -15.56 3.47
C ALA A 244 -11.15 -14.38 2.67
N PHE A 245 -11.21 -13.16 3.21
CA PHE A 245 -10.65 -11.95 2.60
C PHE A 245 -10.29 -10.93 3.69
N THR A 246 -9.09 -10.37 3.66
CA THR A 246 -8.61 -9.38 4.64
C THR A 246 -8.06 -8.17 3.91
N VAL A 247 -8.64 -6.99 4.12
CA VAL A 247 -8.05 -5.74 3.65
C VAL A 247 -7.14 -5.18 4.73
N VAL A 248 -5.93 -4.75 4.35
CA VAL A 248 -4.96 -4.14 5.25
C VAL A 248 -4.68 -2.72 4.76
N LEU A 249 -5.15 -1.73 5.50
CA LEU A 249 -4.97 -0.31 5.16
C LEU A 249 -3.54 0.14 5.50
N THR A 250 -3.03 1.20 4.86
CA THR A 250 -1.68 1.74 5.19
C THR A 250 -1.59 2.39 6.58
N GLY A 251 -2.74 2.77 7.17
CA GLY A 251 -2.80 3.59 8.36
C GLY A 251 -3.91 4.64 8.23
N ASP A 252 -3.53 5.91 8.33
CA ASP A 252 -4.40 7.07 8.07
C ASP A 252 -4.96 7.17 6.62
N ILE A 253 -4.28 6.63 5.61
CA ILE A 253 -4.79 6.56 4.23
C ILE A 253 -5.64 5.28 4.03
N PRO A 254 -6.94 5.37 3.71
CA PRO A 254 -7.87 4.24 3.67
C PRO A 254 -7.84 3.46 2.34
N GLY A 255 -6.63 3.16 1.86
CA GLY A 255 -6.36 2.23 0.76
C GLY A 255 -5.41 1.12 1.22
N MET A 256 -5.41 0.00 0.49
CA MET A 256 -4.49 -1.13 0.68
C MET A 256 -3.44 -1.11 -0.43
N TRP A 257 -2.22 -0.71 -0.10
CA TRP A 257 -1.05 -0.84 -0.97
C TRP A 257 -0.49 -2.27 -0.88
N THR A 258 0.06 -2.77 -1.98
CA THR A 258 0.70 -4.10 -2.01
C THR A 258 1.98 -4.13 -1.14
N ARG A 259 2.78 -3.05 -1.19
CA ARG A 259 3.97 -2.85 -0.32
C ARG A 259 3.60 -2.92 1.18
N ASP A 260 2.69 -2.04 1.61
CA ASP A 260 2.31 -1.85 3.00
C ASP A 260 1.71 -3.12 3.58
N SER A 261 0.78 -3.75 2.85
CA SER A 261 0.04 -4.90 3.36
C SER A 261 0.91 -6.16 3.49
N ALA A 262 1.93 -6.32 2.65
CA ALA A 262 2.92 -7.39 2.81
C ALA A 262 3.76 -7.18 4.08
N VAL A 263 4.39 -6.00 4.23
CA VAL A 263 5.28 -5.73 5.38
C VAL A 263 4.51 -5.62 6.69
N GLN A 264 3.31 -5.02 6.70
CA GLN A 264 2.44 -4.98 7.87
C GLN A 264 2.03 -6.37 8.36
N MET A 265 1.78 -7.32 7.45
CA MET A 265 1.35 -8.67 7.83
C MET A 265 2.52 -9.59 8.21
N ALA A 266 3.74 -9.28 7.77
CA ALA A 266 4.91 -10.13 7.97
C ALA A 266 5.26 -10.40 9.47
N PRO A 267 5.22 -9.44 10.41
CA PRO A 267 5.47 -9.70 11.83
C PRO A 267 4.49 -10.68 12.51
N TYR A 268 3.33 -10.96 11.91
CA TYR A 268 2.37 -11.94 12.45
C TYR A 268 2.65 -13.38 12.01
N LEU A 269 3.40 -13.57 10.92
CA LEU A 269 3.80 -14.89 10.43
C LEU A 269 4.48 -15.77 11.51
N PRO A 270 5.58 -15.35 12.17
CA PRO A 270 6.26 -16.16 13.19
C PRO A 270 5.39 -16.44 14.42
N ARG A 271 4.26 -15.73 14.55
CA ARG A 271 3.31 -15.82 15.68
C ARG A 271 2.20 -16.83 15.42
N ILE A 272 1.97 -17.27 14.17
CA ILE A 272 0.86 -18.16 13.78
C ILE A 272 0.83 -19.46 14.61
N ALA A 273 1.98 -20.07 14.88
CA ALA A 273 2.07 -21.33 15.63
C ALA A 273 1.53 -21.21 17.08
N ARG A 274 1.74 -20.05 17.73
CA ARG A 274 1.25 -19.76 19.09
C ARG A 274 -0.06 -18.97 19.13
N ARG A 275 -0.46 -18.34 18.02
CA ARG A 275 -1.73 -17.61 17.85
C ARG A 275 -2.45 -18.07 16.57
N PRO A 276 -3.04 -19.29 16.51
CA PRO A 276 -3.61 -19.85 15.27
C PRO A 276 -4.69 -19.00 14.60
N ALA A 277 -5.35 -18.10 15.34
CA ALA A 277 -6.31 -17.14 14.79
C ALA A 277 -5.68 -16.18 13.75
N LEU A 278 -4.38 -15.82 13.90
CA LEU A 278 -3.67 -14.95 12.97
C LEU A 278 -3.55 -15.55 11.57
N ARG A 279 -3.55 -16.89 11.45
CA ARG A 279 -3.53 -17.61 10.16
C ARG A 279 -4.61 -17.08 9.21
N ARG A 280 -5.85 -16.97 9.70
CA ARG A 280 -7.01 -16.52 8.92
C ARG A 280 -6.93 -15.04 8.51
N VAL A 281 -6.20 -14.22 9.28
CA VAL A 281 -5.94 -12.82 8.93
C VAL A 281 -4.97 -12.78 7.75
N VAL A 282 -3.83 -13.48 7.85
CA VAL A 282 -2.75 -13.49 6.86
C VAL A 282 -3.17 -14.17 5.54
N GLU A 283 -3.83 -15.34 5.59
CA GLU A 283 -4.35 -15.98 4.38
C GLU A 283 -5.32 -15.05 3.63
N GLY A 284 -6.25 -14.41 4.36
CA GLY A 284 -7.18 -13.46 3.76
C GLY A 284 -6.50 -12.24 3.14
N ALA A 285 -5.33 -11.83 3.65
CA ALA A 285 -4.54 -10.72 3.10
C ALA A 285 -3.80 -11.14 1.81
N ILE A 286 -3.29 -12.36 1.75
CA ILE A 286 -2.73 -12.96 0.54
C ILE A 286 -3.81 -13.11 -0.55
N ARG A 287 -4.99 -13.63 -0.19
CA ARG A 287 -6.16 -13.70 -1.10
C ARG A 287 -6.60 -12.32 -1.58
N ALA A 288 -6.53 -11.29 -0.73
CA ALA A 288 -6.83 -9.92 -1.10
C ALA A 288 -5.80 -9.33 -2.09
N GLN A 289 -4.49 -9.47 -1.82
CA GLN A 289 -3.46 -9.05 -2.79
C GLN A 289 -3.61 -9.77 -4.14
N ALA A 290 -3.82 -11.09 -4.13
CA ALA A 290 -4.01 -11.89 -5.34
C ALA A 290 -5.26 -11.45 -6.14
N PHE A 291 -6.39 -11.28 -5.47
CA PHE A 291 -7.62 -10.74 -6.07
C PHE A 291 -7.39 -9.36 -6.69
N PHE A 292 -6.69 -8.47 -5.99
CA PHE A 292 -6.42 -7.10 -6.44
C PHE A 292 -5.45 -7.04 -7.62
N MET A 293 -4.38 -7.84 -7.61
CA MET A 293 -3.46 -8.04 -8.74
C MET A 293 -4.22 -8.49 -10.01
N LEU A 294 -5.25 -9.33 -9.84
CA LEU A 294 -6.15 -9.76 -10.93
C LEU A 294 -7.18 -8.69 -11.37
N GLN A 295 -7.32 -7.57 -10.66
CA GLN A 295 -8.14 -6.44 -11.11
C GLN A 295 -7.34 -5.48 -12.00
N ASP A 296 -6.12 -5.13 -11.59
CA ASP A 296 -5.21 -4.29 -12.37
C ASP A 296 -3.75 -4.47 -11.90
N PRO A 297 -2.93 -5.31 -12.56
CA PRO A 297 -1.58 -5.64 -12.10
C PRO A 297 -0.57 -4.48 -12.23
N TRP A 298 -1.00 -3.31 -12.74
CA TRP A 298 -0.22 -2.08 -12.74
C TRP A 298 -0.62 -1.10 -11.61
N ALA A 299 -1.53 -1.48 -10.72
CA ALA A 299 -1.92 -0.66 -9.57
C ALA A 299 -1.12 -1.03 -8.31
N ASN A 300 -0.48 -0.04 -7.71
CA ASN A 300 0.15 -0.17 -6.40
C ASN A 300 -0.89 -0.37 -5.27
N ALA A 301 -2.07 0.27 -5.37
CA ALA A 301 -3.02 0.33 -4.28
C ALA A 301 -4.51 0.22 -4.66
N TYR A 302 -5.28 -0.28 -3.70
CA TYR A 302 -6.66 -0.72 -3.90
C TYR A 302 -7.63 -0.21 -2.82
N ASN A 303 -8.90 -0.09 -3.20
CA ASN A 303 -9.98 0.35 -2.32
C ASN A 303 -10.51 -0.83 -1.49
N PRO A 304 -10.89 -0.63 -0.22
CA PRO A 304 -11.62 -1.64 0.57
C PRO A 304 -13.03 -1.96 0.02
N ALA A 305 -13.56 -1.16 -0.90
CA ALA A 305 -14.86 -1.35 -1.53
C ALA A 305 -14.89 -0.80 -2.97
N TYR A 306 -15.58 -1.50 -3.86
CA TYR A 306 -15.69 -1.14 -5.28
C TYR A 306 -16.30 0.27 -5.50
N LYS A 307 -15.56 1.14 -6.21
CA LYS A 307 -15.97 2.49 -6.61
C LYS A 307 -16.26 2.52 -8.11
N PRO A 308 -17.54 2.52 -8.56
CA PRO A 308 -17.86 2.56 -9.99
C PRO A 308 -17.27 3.80 -10.67
N ALA A 309 -16.44 3.61 -11.70
CA ALA A 309 -15.67 4.69 -12.33
C ALA A 309 -16.56 5.84 -12.86
N GLN A 310 -17.81 5.57 -13.22
CA GLN A 310 -18.78 6.59 -13.67
C GLN A 310 -19.16 7.61 -12.57
N LYS A 311 -18.88 7.30 -11.30
CA LYS A 311 -19.05 8.21 -10.15
C LYS A 311 -17.82 9.06 -9.87
N LEU A 312 -16.67 8.72 -10.45
CA LEU A 312 -15.42 9.46 -10.30
C LEU A 312 -15.34 10.61 -11.31
N ASN A 313 -14.63 11.66 -10.93
CA ASN A 313 -14.45 12.82 -11.78
C ASN A 313 -13.58 12.47 -13.02
N LYS A 314 -13.42 13.42 -13.94
CA LYS A 314 -12.68 13.16 -15.19
C LYS A 314 -11.20 12.87 -14.92
N PHE A 315 -10.58 13.64 -14.03
CA PHE A 315 -9.16 13.55 -13.69
C PHE A 315 -8.84 12.21 -13.00
N GLU A 316 -9.59 11.81 -11.97
CA GLU A 316 -9.45 10.49 -11.32
C GLU A 316 -9.43 9.32 -12.32
N ARG A 317 -10.32 9.36 -13.32
CA ARG A 317 -10.37 8.35 -14.39
C ARG A 317 -9.22 8.44 -15.39
N GLN A 318 -8.63 9.61 -15.61
CA GLN A 318 -7.42 9.77 -16.42
C GLN A 318 -6.17 9.22 -15.71
N LEU A 319 -6.15 9.25 -14.38
CA LEU A 319 -5.19 8.54 -13.53
C LEU A 319 -5.52 7.05 -13.34
N GLY A 320 -6.47 6.50 -14.11
CA GLY A 320 -6.87 5.10 -14.06
C GLY A 320 -7.52 4.64 -12.76
N ARG A 321 -7.97 5.55 -11.89
CA ARG A 321 -8.58 5.21 -10.60
C ARG A 321 -10.03 4.74 -10.77
N GLY A 322 -10.48 3.89 -9.83
CA GLY A 322 -11.84 3.34 -9.81
C GLY A 322 -11.88 1.84 -10.05
N GLY A 323 -13.11 1.29 -10.07
CA GLY A 323 -13.30 -0.14 -9.88
C GLY A 323 -12.80 -0.52 -8.49
N TRP A 324 -11.73 -1.31 -8.42
CA TRP A 324 -11.00 -1.57 -7.19
C TRP A 324 -9.74 -0.70 -7.03
N VAL A 325 -9.23 -0.03 -8.06
CA VAL A 325 -7.98 0.74 -8.05
C VAL A 325 -8.12 2.03 -7.24
N TRP A 326 -7.25 2.23 -6.23
CA TRP A 326 -7.15 3.46 -5.45
C TRP A 326 -6.17 4.45 -6.11
N THR A 327 -4.96 3.97 -6.42
CA THR A 327 -3.94 4.63 -7.25
C THR A 327 -3.42 3.63 -8.27
N ARG A 328 -3.04 4.13 -9.45
CA ARG A 328 -2.59 3.31 -10.59
C ARG A 328 -1.13 3.61 -10.95
N ASN A 329 -0.35 3.93 -9.93
CA ASN A 329 1.08 4.13 -10.05
C ASN A 329 1.70 2.75 -10.25
N PHE A 330 2.45 2.55 -11.34
CA PHE A 330 3.13 1.28 -11.56
C PHE A 330 4.50 1.31 -10.86
N GLU A 331 4.57 0.52 -9.80
CA GLU A 331 5.70 0.42 -8.89
C GLU A 331 6.14 -1.04 -8.91
N LEU A 332 7.29 -1.30 -9.54
CA LEU A 332 7.77 -2.65 -9.85
C LEU A 332 7.84 -3.55 -8.61
N ASP A 333 8.25 -2.96 -7.49
CA ASP A 333 8.35 -3.64 -6.21
C ASP A 333 7.01 -4.17 -5.68
N SER A 334 5.84 -3.64 -6.10
CA SER A 334 4.53 -4.17 -5.67
C SER A 334 4.36 -5.64 -6.06
N ILE A 335 4.87 -6.05 -7.23
CA ILE A 335 4.89 -7.45 -7.66
C ILE A 335 5.92 -8.25 -6.85
N ALA A 336 7.09 -7.68 -6.56
CA ALA A 336 8.11 -8.32 -5.74
C ALA A 336 7.63 -8.58 -4.30
N TYR A 337 6.96 -7.61 -3.66
CA TYR A 337 6.32 -7.78 -2.34
C TYR A 337 5.24 -8.87 -2.35
N PHE A 338 4.41 -8.96 -3.40
CA PHE A 338 3.43 -10.05 -3.51
C PHE A 338 4.13 -11.42 -3.55
N PHE A 339 5.08 -11.62 -4.47
CA PHE A 339 5.85 -12.88 -4.57
C PHE A 339 6.59 -13.23 -3.28
N ASN A 340 7.21 -12.24 -2.64
CA ASN A 340 7.90 -12.41 -1.37
C ASN A 340 6.95 -12.71 -0.21
N PHE A 341 5.74 -12.14 -0.19
CA PHE A 341 4.73 -12.47 0.83
C PHE A 341 4.25 -13.93 0.71
N LEU A 342 4.08 -14.44 -0.52
CA LEU A 342 3.84 -15.88 -0.75
C LEU A 342 5.02 -16.74 -0.24
N TYR A 343 6.26 -16.29 -0.48
CA TYR A 343 7.45 -16.99 0.01
C TYR A 343 7.54 -16.99 1.53
N ASN A 344 7.35 -15.83 2.16
CA ASN A 344 7.38 -15.65 3.60
C ASN A 344 6.33 -16.53 4.27
N TRP A 345 5.10 -16.59 3.74
CA TRP A 345 4.08 -17.53 4.17
C TRP A 345 4.54 -18.99 4.11
N TYR A 346 5.08 -19.44 2.96
CA TYR A 346 5.53 -20.82 2.78
C TYR A 346 6.75 -21.19 3.63
N ALA A 347 7.68 -20.26 3.82
CA ALA A 347 8.94 -20.46 4.53
C ALA A 347 8.83 -20.20 6.05
N THR A 348 7.72 -19.65 6.56
CA THR A 348 7.52 -19.41 8.00
C THR A 348 7.39 -20.74 8.77
N PRO A 349 8.23 -21.03 9.79
CA PRO A 349 8.09 -22.23 10.62
C PRO A 349 6.74 -22.30 11.34
N GLY A 350 6.17 -23.51 11.46
CA GLY A 350 4.90 -23.73 12.17
C GLY A 350 3.62 -23.38 11.40
N VAL A 351 3.71 -22.78 10.20
CA VAL A 351 2.59 -22.74 9.26
C VAL A 351 2.38 -24.15 8.70
N TRP A 352 1.23 -24.76 9.00
CA TRP A 352 0.85 -26.08 8.51
C TRP A 352 0.23 -26.01 7.10
N ALA A 353 0.49 -27.00 6.26
CA ALA A 353 0.04 -27.07 4.85
C ALA A 353 0.03 -25.71 4.09
N PRO A 354 1.13 -24.94 4.08
CA PRO A 354 1.16 -23.62 3.44
C PRO A 354 0.87 -23.68 1.93
N GLU A 355 1.20 -24.80 1.27
CA GLU A 355 0.92 -25.08 -0.13
C GLU A 355 -0.58 -25.02 -0.46
N ALA A 356 -1.48 -25.31 0.48
CA ALA A 356 -2.92 -25.32 0.23
C ALA A 356 -3.48 -23.94 -0.13
N LEU A 357 -2.96 -22.86 0.49
CA LEU A 357 -3.28 -21.47 0.14
C LEU A 357 -2.72 -21.12 -1.25
N LEU A 358 -1.46 -21.51 -1.50
CA LEU A 358 -0.76 -21.14 -2.72
C LEU A 358 -1.31 -21.87 -3.96
N ALA A 359 -1.87 -23.08 -3.78
CA ALA A 359 -2.56 -23.84 -4.80
C ALA A 359 -4.00 -23.36 -5.10
N GLU A 360 -4.51 -22.34 -4.42
CA GLU A 360 -5.76 -21.70 -4.81
C GLU A 360 -5.61 -21.02 -6.18
N PRO A 361 -6.52 -21.26 -7.16
CA PRO A 361 -6.43 -20.64 -8.48
C PRO A 361 -6.28 -19.12 -8.44
N LEU A 362 -6.97 -18.46 -7.48
CA LEU A 362 -6.85 -17.02 -7.22
C LEU A 362 -5.38 -16.56 -7.04
N VAL A 363 -4.56 -17.36 -6.35
CA VAL A 363 -3.15 -17.03 -6.04
C VAL A 363 -2.24 -17.42 -7.21
N HIS A 364 -2.47 -18.58 -7.83
CA HIS A 364 -1.71 -19.04 -9.00
C HIS A 364 -1.93 -18.15 -10.25
N ASP A 365 -3.19 -17.81 -10.57
CA ASP A 365 -3.55 -16.90 -11.67
C ASP A 365 -2.93 -15.51 -11.46
N ALA A 366 -2.92 -14.99 -10.22
CA ALA A 366 -2.30 -13.72 -9.89
C ALA A 366 -0.78 -13.73 -10.10
N VAL A 367 -0.11 -14.84 -9.77
CA VAL A 367 1.32 -15.03 -10.05
C VAL A 367 1.59 -15.08 -11.56
N ALA A 368 0.78 -15.82 -12.32
CA ALA A 368 0.91 -15.94 -13.78
C ALA A 368 0.67 -14.60 -14.50
N LEU A 369 -0.31 -13.82 -14.06
CA LEU A 369 -0.57 -12.47 -14.58
C LEU A 369 0.57 -11.51 -14.25
N ALA A 370 1.05 -11.51 -13.01
CA ALA A 370 2.16 -10.64 -12.59
C ALA A 370 3.44 -10.93 -13.37
N LEU A 371 3.80 -12.21 -13.55
CA LEU A 371 4.91 -12.61 -14.43
C LEU A 371 4.72 -12.16 -15.89
N SER A 372 3.49 -12.19 -16.40
CA SER A 372 3.16 -11.74 -17.76
C SER A 372 3.35 -10.22 -17.92
N VAL A 373 3.05 -9.42 -16.89
CA VAL A 373 3.33 -7.97 -16.87
C VAL A 373 4.83 -7.71 -16.79
N LEU A 374 5.56 -8.35 -15.88
CA LEU A 374 7.01 -8.19 -15.78
C LEU A 374 7.71 -8.47 -17.12
N GLN A 375 7.30 -9.54 -17.83
CA GLN A 375 7.82 -9.92 -19.14
C GLN A 375 7.52 -8.89 -20.25
N LEU A 376 6.43 -8.13 -20.12
CA LEU A 376 6.07 -7.03 -21.02
C LEU A 376 6.85 -5.75 -20.70
N GLU A 377 7.01 -5.42 -19.43
CA GLU A 377 7.66 -4.19 -18.95
C GLU A 377 9.19 -4.23 -19.06
N LEU A 378 9.81 -5.39 -19.37
CA LEU A 378 11.15 -5.45 -19.96
C LEU A 378 11.28 -4.56 -21.22
N ARG A 379 10.19 -4.39 -21.98
CA ARG A 379 10.12 -3.65 -23.26
C ARG A 379 8.96 -2.64 -23.28
N HIS A 380 8.79 -1.91 -22.17
CA HIS A 380 7.71 -0.93 -21.97
C HIS A 380 7.37 -0.10 -23.22
N GLY A 381 8.35 0.64 -23.75
CA GLY A 381 8.13 1.57 -24.87
C GLY A 381 7.74 0.93 -26.21
N GLU A 382 7.99 -0.38 -26.37
CA GLU A 382 7.68 -1.15 -27.58
C GLU A 382 6.29 -1.81 -27.49
N ALA A 383 5.91 -2.33 -26.32
CA ALA A 383 4.78 -3.26 -26.19
C ALA A 383 3.78 -2.94 -25.06
N SER A 384 4.13 -2.13 -24.05
CA SER A 384 3.25 -1.92 -22.90
C SER A 384 2.02 -1.04 -23.23
N PRO A 385 0.81 -1.42 -22.79
CA PRO A 385 -0.37 -0.56 -22.81
C PRO A 385 -0.42 0.42 -21.63
N TYR A 386 0.46 0.31 -20.62
CA TYR A 386 0.40 1.16 -19.43
C TYR A 386 0.64 2.62 -19.78
N ARG A 387 -0.31 3.49 -19.42
CA ARG A 387 -0.16 4.94 -19.46
C ARG A 387 -0.69 5.53 -18.15
N TYR A 388 -0.05 6.60 -17.70
CA TYR A 388 -0.51 7.41 -16.57
C TYR A 388 -0.38 8.90 -16.95
N SER A 389 -1.48 9.67 -16.89
CA SER A 389 -1.59 10.92 -17.66
C SER A 389 -0.72 12.09 -17.17
N GLU A 390 -0.02 11.95 -16.05
CA GLU A 390 0.90 12.95 -15.49
C GLU A 390 2.37 12.64 -15.81
N LEU A 391 2.65 11.46 -16.37
CA LEU A 391 3.98 11.07 -16.84
C LEU A 391 4.31 11.67 -18.22
N PRO A 392 5.60 11.93 -18.53
CA PRO A 392 6.02 12.40 -19.85
C PRO A 392 5.76 11.36 -20.97
N ASN A 393 6.03 11.77 -22.22
CA ASN A 393 5.90 10.94 -23.42
C ASN A 393 4.51 10.30 -23.58
N ASP A 394 3.46 11.13 -23.57
CA ASP A 394 2.04 10.71 -23.64
C ASP A 394 1.65 9.70 -22.55
N GLY A 395 2.22 9.85 -21.35
CA GLY A 395 1.99 8.98 -20.21
C GLY A 395 2.84 7.71 -20.16
N LYS A 396 3.86 7.57 -21.02
CA LYS A 396 4.80 6.43 -21.06
C LYS A 396 6.01 6.57 -20.11
N GLY A 397 6.09 7.64 -19.31
CA GLY A 397 7.24 7.87 -18.44
C GLY A 397 8.51 8.30 -19.19
N PRO A 398 9.66 8.38 -18.50
CA PRO A 398 10.92 8.79 -19.10
C PRO A 398 11.34 7.87 -20.26
N ALA A 399 12.04 8.44 -21.24
CA ALA A 399 12.59 7.68 -22.35
C ALA A 399 13.68 6.72 -21.85
N ALA A 400 13.61 5.46 -22.27
CA ALA A 400 14.52 4.41 -21.86
C ALA A 400 14.79 3.44 -23.02
N LYS A 401 15.88 2.69 -22.92
CA LYS A 401 16.30 1.65 -23.87
C LYS A 401 16.45 0.31 -23.14
N PHE A 402 16.06 -0.78 -23.78
CA PHE A 402 16.18 -2.14 -23.25
C PHE A 402 17.55 -2.42 -22.59
N THR A 403 17.55 -2.61 -21.27
CA THR A 403 18.70 -2.98 -20.42
C THR A 403 18.69 -4.44 -19.97
N GLY A 404 17.55 -5.12 -20.09
CA GLY A 404 17.26 -6.40 -19.42
C GLY A 404 16.62 -6.26 -18.03
N MET A 405 16.66 -5.06 -17.43
CA MET A 405 15.85 -4.76 -16.24
C MET A 405 14.39 -4.51 -16.62
N VAL A 406 13.48 -4.68 -15.65
CA VAL A 406 12.07 -4.35 -15.82
C VAL A 406 11.86 -2.87 -15.53
N TRP A 407 11.09 -2.21 -16.41
CA TRP A 407 10.70 -0.80 -16.28
C TRP A 407 9.80 -0.58 -15.05
N SER A 408 9.87 0.60 -14.46
CA SER A 408 8.93 1.07 -13.42
C SER A 408 8.59 2.54 -13.69
N ALA A 409 7.38 2.95 -13.29
CA ALA A 409 6.90 4.31 -13.50
C ALA A 409 7.15 5.19 -12.27
N PHE A 410 6.94 4.63 -11.08
CA PHE A 410 7.05 5.29 -9.80
C PHE A 410 7.93 4.46 -8.85
N ARG A 411 8.41 5.14 -7.80
CA ARG A 411 9.25 4.60 -6.74
C ARG A 411 8.42 3.95 -5.64
N PRO A 412 9.09 3.25 -4.70
CA PRO A 412 8.49 2.87 -3.42
C PRO A 412 7.90 4.02 -2.57
N SER A 413 8.19 5.28 -2.90
CA SER A 413 7.62 6.51 -2.31
C SER A 413 6.36 7.04 -3.00
N ASP A 414 5.75 6.30 -3.93
CA ASP A 414 4.71 6.76 -4.87
C ASP A 414 5.16 7.92 -5.81
N ASP A 415 6.42 8.38 -5.76
CA ASP A 415 6.96 9.46 -6.61
C ASP A 415 7.36 8.96 -8.01
N PRO A 416 7.19 9.76 -9.08
CA PRO A 416 7.59 9.37 -10.43
C PRO A 416 9.12 9.27 -10.57
N GLN A 417 9.59 8.21 -11.22
CA GLN A 417 11.02 8.02 -11.48
C GLN A 417 11.57 9.05 -12.48
N ARG A 418 12.84 9.43 -12.31
CA ARG A 418 13.58 10.29 -13.24
C ARG A 418 14.14 9.49 -14.42
N PHE A 419 14.64 8.29 -14.16
CA PHE A 419 15.00 7.30 -15.17
C PHE A 419 14.36 5.95 -14.84
N SER A 420 13.87 5.24 -15.86
CA SER A 420 12.79 4.26 -15.68
C SER A 420 13.20 2.87 -15.19
N TYR A 421 14.49 2.61 -14.94
CA TYR A 421 14.97 1.38 -14.31
C TYR A 421 15.49 1.72 -12.91
N SER A 422 14.65 1.50 -11.89
CA SER A 422 15.09 1.55 -10.48
C SER A 422 15.93 0.30 -10.20
N ILE A 423 17.15 0.53 -9.73
CA ILE A 423 18.10 -0.54 -9.37
C ILE A 423 17.69 -1.27 -8.09
N PRO A 424 17.28 -0.61 -6.98
CA PRO A 424 16.83 -1.35 -5.80
C PRO A 424 15.54 -2.15 -6.07
N ASP A 425 14.58 -1.64 -6.84
CA ASP A 425 13.40 -2.41 -7.28
C ASP A 425 13.79 -3.67 -8.07
N ASN A 426 14.73 -3.55 -9.01
CA ASN A 426 15.18 -4.68 -9.82
C ASN A 426 16.00 -5.69 -9.00
N ILE A 427 16.79 -5.25 -8.02
CA ILE A 427 17.46 -6.12 -7.05
C ILE A 427 16.42 -6.88 -6.21
N TYR A 428 15.37 -6.20 -5.74
CA TYR A 428 14.31 -6.82 -4.96
C TYR A 428 13.49 -7.83 -5.77
N LEU A 429 13.20 -7.50 -7.02
CA LEU A 429 12.60 -8.43 -7.98
C LEU A 429 13.49 -9.66 -8.23
N ALA A 430 14.81 -9.50 -8.33
CA ALA A 430 15.71 -10.65 -8.51
C ALA A 430 15.64 -11.63 -7.33
N GLY A 431 15.59 -11.14 -6.09
CA GLY A 431 15.38 -11.97 -4.90
C GLY A 431 13.99 -12.64 -4.90
N ALA A 432 12.95 -11.88 -5.27
CA ALA A 432 11.58 -12.38 -5.39
C ALA A 432 11.44 -13.50 -6.44
N LEU A 433 12.11 -13.37 -7.60
CA LEU A 433 12.09 -14.38 -8.66
C LEU A 433 12.86 -15.65 -8.28
N GLN A 434 13.98 -15.54 -7.55
CA GLN A 434 14.68 -16.70 -6.98
C GLN A 434 13.79 -17.49 -6.02
N ARG A 435 13.07 -16.78 -5.14
CA ARG A 435 12.09 -17.37 -4.21
C ARG A 435 10.89 -17.97 -4.94
N LEU A 436 10.37 -17.30 -5.97
CA LEU A 436 9.24 -17.79 -6.76
C LEU A 436 9.57 -19.07 -7.54
N LEU A 437 10.79 -19.19 -8.09
CA LEU A 437 11.28 -20.43 -8.71
C LEU A 437 11.33 -21.59 -7.71
N LEU A 438 11.69 -21.31 -6.45
CA LEU A 438 11.67 -22.31 -5.37
C LEU A 438 10.23 -22.71 -4.98
N LEU A 439 9.31 -21.74 -4.83
CA LEU A 439 7.87 -22.04 -4.62
C LEU A 439 7.31 -22.90 -5.74
N ASN A 440 7.58 -22.55 -6.99
CA ASN A 440 7.09 -23.29 -8.14
C ASN A 440 7.58 -24.75 -8.16
N LYS A 441 8.84 -25.00 -7.79
CA LYS A 441 9.40 -26.36 -7.64
C LYS A 441 8.74 -27.18 -6.51
N LEU A 442 8.06 -26.53 -5.57
CA LEU A 442 7.51 -27.14 -4.35
C LEU A 442 5.98 -27.20 -4.30
N VAL A 443 5.28 -26.34 -5.05
CA VAL A 443 3.81 -26.18 -5.00
C VAL A 443 3.15 -26.46 -6.35
N TRP A 444 3.49 -25.69 -7.39
CA TRP A 444 2.73 -25.71 -8.66
C TRP A 444 3.32 -26.66 -9.72
N CYS A 445 4.64 -26.87 -9.73
CA CYS A 445 5.38 -27.57 -10.79
C CYS A 445 5.15 -27.01 -12.21
N ASP A 446 4.77 -25.74 -12.32
CA ASP A 446 4.29 -25.11 -13.54
C ASP A 446 5.46 -24.74 -14.48
N ALA A 447 5.45 -25.27 -15.71
CA ALA A 447 6.50 -25.05 -16.68
C ALA A 447 6.52 -23.63 -17.26
N ALA A 448 5.38 -22.94 -17.34
CA ALA A 448 5.29 -21.55 -17.80
C ALA A 448 5.81 -20.59 -16.73
N ILE A 449 5.42 -20.78 -15.47
CA ILE A 449 5.98 -20.03 -14.32
C ILE A 449 7.49 -20.27 -14.22
N ALA A 450 7.96 -21.51 -14.37
CA ALA A 450 9.40 -21.82 -14.35
C ALA A 450 10.17 -21.08 -15.45
N THR A 451 9.66 -21.14 -16.69
CA THR A 451 10.33 -20.54 -17.85
C THR A 451 10.33 -19.00 -17.76
N SER A 452 9.19 -18.40 -17.42
CA SER A 452 9.05 -16.95 -17.29
C SER A 452 9.90 -16.38 -16.16
N ALA A 453 9.80 -16.95 -14.95
CA ALA A 453 10.56 -16.46 -13.81
C ALA A 453 12.08 -16.64 -13.98
N ALA A 454 12.54 -17.73 -14.62
CA ALA A 454 13.96 -17.93 -14.92
C ALA A 454 14.47 -16.97 -16.01
N GLY A 455 13.68 -16.73 -17.06
CA GLY A 455 14.03 -15.77 -18.11
C GLY A 455 14.09 -14.33 -17.59
N LEU A 456 13.11 -13.93 -16.78
CA LEU A 456 13.11 -12.64 -16.08
C LEU A 456 14.32 -12.50 -15.15
N LEU A 457 14.62 -13.49 -14.32
CA LEU A 457 15.76 -13.47 -13.41
C LEU A 457 17.10 -13.31 -14.16
N ALA A 458 17.27 -14.03 -15.27
CA ALA A 458 18.46 -13.93 -16.10
C ALA A 458 18.62 -12.52 -16.72
N ASN A 459 17.55 -11.97 -17.29
CA ASN A 459 17.55 -10.63 -17.88
C ASN A 459 17.83 -9.54 -16.82
N VAL A 460 17.11 -9.57 -15.69
CA VAL A 460 17.21 -8.56 -14.63
C VAL A 460 18.59 -8.57 -13.99
N THR A 461 19.12 -9.75 -13.62
CA THR A 461 20.43 -9.84 -12.95
C THR A 461 21.60 -9.44 -13.86
N GLU A 462 21.50 -9.69 -15.16
CA GLU A 462 22.49 -9.21 -16.12
C GLU A 462 22.35 -7.71 -16.41
N GLY A 463 21.12 -7.18 -16.45
CA GLY A 463 20.86 -5.75 -16.56
C GLY A 463 21.40 -4.95 -15.37
N ILE A 464 21.22 -5.44 -14.15
CA ILE A 464 21.80 -4.85 -12.92
C ILE A 464 23.34 -4.81 -13.02
N ARG A 465 23.99 -5.90 -13.45
CA ARG A 465 25.45 -5.95 -13.61
C ARG A 465 25.98 -4.98 -14.66
N ARG A 466 25.29 -4.84 -15.80
CA ARG A 466 25.75 -4.01 -16.93
C ARG A 466 25.42 -2.53 -16.78
N HIS A 467 24.34 -2.19 -16.09
CA HIS A 467 23.78 -0.84 -16.07
C HIS A 467 23.55 -0.28 -14.66
N GLY A 468 23.34 -1.13 -13.65
CA GLY A 468 23.10 -0.69 -12.27
C GLY A 468 24.35 -0.32 -11.48
N VAL A 469 25.52 -0.86 -11.84
CA VAL A 469 26.81 -0.51 -11.21
C VAL A 469 27.56 0.52 -12.04
N VAL A 470 27.78 1.71 -11.49
CA VAL A 470 28.42 2.86 -12.16
C VAL A 470 29.71 3.29 -11.44
N ASP A 471 30.52 4.10 -12.09
CA ASP A 471 31.62 4.83 -11.45
C ASP A 471 31.05 5.99 -10.61
N ALA A 472 31.56 6.18 -9.40
CA ALA A 472 31.05 7.20 -8.48
C ALA A 472 31.51 8.61 -8.88
N PRO A 473 30.61 9.61 -8.99
CA PRO A 473 31.00 10.97 -9.32
C PRO A 473 32.00 11.55 -8.30
N ASP A 474 33.03 12.21 -8.80
CA ASP A 474 34.17 12.77 -8.06
C ASP A 474 35.06 11.77 -7.28
N GLU A 475 34.84 10.45 -7.41
CA GLU A 475 35.63 9.41 -6.72
C GLU A 475 36.25 8.41 -7.72
N PRO A 476 37.40 8.74 -8.34
CA PRO A 476 38.03 7.89 -9.35
C PRO A 476 38.37 6.48 -8.83
N GLY A 477 37.81 5.46 -9.48
CA GLY A 477 38.00 4.05 -9.12
C GLY A 477 36.99 3.50 -8.10
N THR A 478 36.18 4.35 -7.45
CA THR A 478 35.05 3.88 -6.64
C THR A 478 33.90 3.45 -7.56
N ARG A 479 33.37 2.24 -7.35
CA ARG A 479 32.14 1.74 -7.99
C ARG A 479 30.98 1.76 -6.99
N ILE A 480 29.81 2.19 -7.43
CA ILE A 480 28.57 2.25 -6.64
C ILE A 480 27.38 1.72 -7.44
N TYR A 481 26.31 1.34 -6.75
CA TYR A 481 25.00 1.21 -7.39
C TYR A 481 24.42 2.60 -7.65
N ALA A 482 23.93 2.83 -8.86
CA ALA A 482 23.02 3.94 -9.13
C ALA A 482 21.64 3.63 -8.53
N TYR A 483 20.84 4.64 -8.21
CA TYR A 483 19.45 4.47 -7.81
C TYR A 483 18.56 4.20 -9.04
N GLU A 484 18.76 4.98 -10.12
CA GLU A 484 17.99 4.88 -11.36
C GLU A 484 18.88 5.05 -12.60
N VAL A 485 18.56 4.32 -13.69
CA VAL A 485 19.18 4.47 -15.02
C VAL A 485 18.16 4.34 -16.16
N ASP A 486 18.51 4.78 -17.37
CA ASP A 486 17.65 4.72 -18.57
C ASP A 486 18.14 3.78 -19.69
N GLY A 487 19.39 3.30 -19.65
CA GLY A 487 20.01 2.54 -20.74
C GLY A 487 20.42 3.38 -21.97
N LEU A 488 20.25 4.70 -21.91
CA LEU A 488 20.66 5.70 -22.91
C LEU A 488 21.91 6.49 -22.45
N GLY A 489 22.15 6.59 -21.14
CA GLY A 489 23.27 7.28 -20.52
C GLY A 489 22.89 8.14 -19.31
N GLY A 490 21.58 8.28 -19.01
CA GLY A 490 21.09 8.89 -17.79
C GLY A 490 21.30 7.99 -16.59
N VAL A 491 21.87 8.58 -15.53
CA VAL A 491 22.21 7.93 -14.26
C VAL A 491 21.82 8.87 -13.12
N LEU A 492 21.23 8.32 -12.07
CA LEU A 492 21.00 8.99 -10.79
C LEU A 492 21.77 8.23 -9.70
N SER A 493 22.95 8.71 -9.32
CA SER A 493 23.87 8.06 -8.36
C SER A 493 23.89 8.70 -6.97
N ASP A 494 23.54 9.97 -6.89
CA ASP A 494 23.74 10.82 -5.71
C ASP A 494 22.39 11.05 -4.99
N PHE A 495 21.70 9.92 -4.76
CA PHE A 495 20.34 9.84 -4.27
C PHE A 495 20.09 8.45 -3.68
N ASP A 496 19.33 8.40 -2.59
CA ASP A 496 18.60 7.21 -2.12
C ASP A 496 17.36 7.66 -1.35
N ASP A 497 16.34 6.82 -1.33
CA ASP A 497 15.03 7.10 -0.73
C ASP A 497 14.78 6.20 0.50
N PRO A 498 14.07 6.69 1.54
CA PRO A 498 13.75 5.89 2.73
C PRO A 498 12.79 4.73 2.49
N ASN A 499 12.02 4.72 1.40
CA ASN A 499 11.04 3.67 1.14
C ASN A 499 11.72 2.41 0.58
N VAL A 500 11.43 1.25 1.17
CA VAL A 500 12.02 -0.03 0.75
C VAL A 500 11.22 -0.61 -0.43
N PRO A 501 11.85 -1.09 -1.51
CA PRO A 501 13.30 -1.24 -1.72
C PRO A 501 14.10 0.05 -2.00
N SER A 502 15.21 0.22 -1.28
CA SER A 502 16.18 1.31 -1.43
C SER A 502 17.62 0.78 -1.56
N LEU A 503 18.57 1.63 -1.93
CA LEU A 503 19.99 1.22 -2.04
C LEU A 503 20.57 0.84 -0.68
N LEU A 504 20.24 1.60 0.37
CA LEU A 504 20.58 1.27 1.75
C LEU A 504 20.09 -0.13 2.15
N ALA A 505 18.90 -0.52 1.69
CA ALA A 505 18.24 -1.77 2.02
C ALA A 505 18.78 -3.01 1.28
N ILE A 506 19.67 -2.87 0.28
CA ILE A 506 20.15 -3.98 -0.60
C ILE A 506 20.40 -5.32 0.12
N PRO A 507 21.07 -5.41 1.28
CA PRO A 507 21.31 -6.67 1.99
C PRO A 507 20.04 -7.39 2.46
N LEU A 508 18.93 -6.68 2.63
CA LEU A 508 17.62 -7.21 3.08
C LEU A 508 16.76 -7.67 1.90
N LEU A 509 17.06 -7.19 0.67
CA LEU A 509 16.24 -7.42 -0.53
C LEU A 509 16.31 -8.86 -1.06
N GLY A 510 17.16 -9.72 -0.49
CA GLY A 510 17.11 -11.17 -0.69
C GLY A 510 17.73 -11.70 -1.99
N TRP A 511 18.47 -10.88 -2.73
CA TRP A 511 19.26 -11.33 -3.89
C TRP A 511 20.74 -11.40 -3.53
N ASP A 512 21.29 -12.60 -3.31
CA ASP A 512 22.70 -12.80 -2.92
C ASP A 512 23.73 -12.39 -3.99
N GLY A 513 23.30 -11.93 -5.17
CA GLY A 513 24.16 -11.59 -6.30
C GLY A 513 24.73 -10.16 -6.31
N TYR A 514 24.48 -9.35 -5.29
CA TYR A 514 25.05 -8.00 -5.18
C TYR A 514 26.53 -8.03 -4.79
N ASP A 515 27.31 -7.07 -5.28
CA ASP A 515 28.71 -6.89 -4.90
C ASP A 515 28.77 -6.14 -3.56
N LYS A 516 29.40 -6.77 -2.55
CA LYS A 516 29.49 -6.24 -1.19
C LYS A 516 30.41 -5.02 -1.08
N ALA A 517 31.43 -4.89 -1.92
CA ALA A 517 32.31 -3.72 -1.94
C ALA A 517 31.62 -2.53 -2.61
N VAL A 518 30.89 -2.78 -3.71
CA VAL A 518 30.03 -1.78 -4.37
C VAL A 518 28.92 -1.32 -3.42
N TYR A 519 28.25 -2.25 -2.71
CA TYR A 519 27.27 -1.88 -1.68
C TYR A 519 27.91 -1.06 -0.55
N ALA A 520 29.07 -1.47 -0.03
CA ALA A 520 29.74 -0.71 1.04
C ALA A 520 30.15 0.70 0.62
N ALA A 521 30.53 0.91 -0.65
CA ALA A 521 30.75 2.24 -1.22
C ALA A 521 29.43 3.02 -1.37
N THR A 522 28.39 2.37 -1.89
CA THR A 522 27.05 2.96 -2.05
C THR A 522 26.50 3.44 -0.71
N ARG A 523 26.53 2.59 0.33
CA ARG A 523 26.10 2.90 1.70
C ARG A 523 26.76 4.18 2.23
N ARG A 524 28.09 4.30 2.10
CA ARG A 524 28.83 5.50 2.54
C ARG A 524 28.42 6.76 1.78
N ARG A 525 28.05 6.64 0.50
CA ARG A 525 27.64 7.78 -0.32
C ARG A 525 26.21 8.23 -0.01
N VAL A 526 25.28 7.29 0.17
CA VAL A 526 23.86 7.60 0.42
C VAL A 526 23.60 8.08 1.85
N LEU A 527 24.36 7.59 2.84
CA LEU A 527 24.41 8.09 4.22
C LEU A 527 25.43 9.24 4.35
N SER A 528 25.36 10.23 3.47
CA SER A 528 26.23 11.41 3.52
C SER A 528 25.59 12.60 2.78
N PRO A 529 26.08 13.84 2.99
CA PRO A 529 25.66 15.02 2.23
C PRO A 529 25.86 14.96 0.70
N ARG A 530 26.38 13.85 0.13
CA ARG A 530 26.30 13.58 -1.32
C ARG A 530 24.88 13.22 -1.76
N ASN A 531 24.09 12.56 -0.91
CA ASN A 531 22.66 12.45 -1.13
C ASN A 531 21.98 13.74 -0.67
N ALA A 532 21.31 14.45 -1.59
CA ALA A 532 20.59 15.69 -1.29
C ALA A 532 19.43 15.52 -0.28
N TYR A 533 19.02 14.28 0.01
CA TYR A 533 17.98 13.92 0.96
C TYR A 533 18.51 13.24 2.23
N TYR A 534 19.83 13.13 2.41
CA TYR A 534 20.41 12.84 3.71
C TYR A 534 20.44 14.13 4.54
N PHE A 535 19.82 14.12 5.73
CA PHE A 535 19.68 15.29 6.59
C PHE A 535 20.25 15.05 7.98
N GLU A 536 20.88 16.08 8.54
CA GLU A 536 21.40 16.13 9.91
C GLU A 536 20.75 17.29 10.68
N GLY A 537 20.59 17.14 11.99
CA GLY A 537 20.05 18.19 12.87
C GLY A 537 20.33 17.92 14.34
N LYS A 538 19.72 18.71 15.22
CA LYS A 538 20.04 18.70 16.67
C LYS A 538 19.63 17.42 17.42
N LYS A 539 18.81 16.55 16.84
CA LYS A 539 18.19 15.41 17.53
C LYS A 539 18.12 14.11 16.73
N LEU A 540 18.09 14.20 15.39
CA LEU A 540 18.03 13.06 14.49
C LEU A 540 18.89 13.34 13.25
N GLU A 541 19.20 12.28 12.52
CA GLU A 541 19.83 12.29 11.20
C GLU A 541 19.35 11.07 10.40
N GLY A 542 19.66 11.03 9.11
CA GLY A 542 19.32 9.90 8.22
C GLY A 542 18.71 10.34 6.89
N LEU A 543 18.02 9.41 6.22
CA LEU A 543 17.37 9.67 4.93
C LEU A 543 15.97 10.28 5.10
N GLY A 544 15.72 11.35 4.35
CA GLY A 544 14.41 11.85 3.97
C GLY A 544 14.07 11.50 2.52
N SER A 545 12.88 11.90 2.06
CA SER A 545 12.41 11.67 0.67
C SER A 545 12.00 12.99 0.01
N PRO A 546 12.14 13.16 -1.32
CA PRO A 546 11.47 14.22 -2.09
C PRO A 546 9.94 14.28 -1.88
N HIS A 547 9.30 13.18 -1.45
CA HIS A 547 7.90 13.14 -1.06
C HIS A 547 7.57 14.04 0.16
N THR A 548 8.59 14.43 0.93
CA THR A 548 8.46 15.08 2.24
C THR A 548 9.28 16.36 2.36
N TYR A 549 9.03 17.14 3.42
CA TYR A 549 9.70 18.41 3.64
C TYR A 549 11.22 18.23 3.84
N PRO A 550 12.07 19.16 3.33
CA PRO A 550 13.48 19.19 3.67
C PRO A 550 13.69 19.20 5.19
N LYS A 551 14.77 18.56 5.67
CA LYS A 551 15.05 18.33 7.10
C LYS A 551 14.08 17.38 7.82
N TYR A 552 13.34 16.53 7.12
CA TYR A 552 12.57 15.44 7.73
C TYR A 552 13.15 14.09 7.34
N VAL A 553 13.39 13.22 8.32
CA VAL A 553 13.99 11.88 8.16
C VAL A 553 13.00 10.80 8.58
N TRP A 554 13.08 9.63 7.95
CA TRP A 554 12.02 8.63 8.00
C TRP A 554 12.38 7.43 8.89
N PRO A 555 11.47 6.97 9.78
CA PRO A 555 11.67 5.75 10.57
C PRO A 555 11.94 4.49 9.73
N LEU A 556 11.44 4.42 8.48
CA LEU A 556 11.74 3.32 7.56
C LEU A 556 13.25 3.21 7.31
N ALA A 557 13.90 4.31 6.92
CA ALA A 557 15.35 4.36 6.71
C ALA A 557 16.12 4.08 8.01
N THR A 558 15.70 4.64 9.15
CA THR A 558 16.36 4.41 10.45
C THR A 558 16.32 2.94 10.86
N ALA A 559 15.19 2.26 10.66
CA ALA A 559 15.07 0.82 10.89
C ALA A 559 15.95 0.01 9.92
N VAL A 560 15.95 0.36 8.63
CA VAL A 560 16.80 -0.29 7.62
C VAL A 560 18.29 -0.09 7.93
N GLU A 561 18.73 1.12 8.27
CA GLU A 561 20.12 1.44 8.59
C GLU A 561 20.61 0.57 9.75
N ALA A 562 19.79 0.42 10.79
CA ALA A 562 20.08 -0.39 11.98
C ALA A 562 20.11 -1.90 11.66
N LEU A 563 19.20 -2.38 10.80
CA LEU A 563 19.16 -3.76 10.30
C LEU A 563 20.29 -4.10 9.31
N THR A 564 21.09 -3.12 8.87
CA THR A 564 22.13 -3.28 7.85
C THR A 564 23.51 -2.72 8.25
N THR A 565 23.69 -2.34 9.52
CA THR A 565 25.00 -2.00 10.09
C THR A 565 25.47 -3.08 11.06
N ASP A 566 26.75 -3.44 11.00
CA ASP A 566 27.38 -4.36 11.96
C ASP A 566 27.88 -3.64 13.23
N ASP A 567 27.82 -2.30 13.27
CA ASP A 567 28.21 -1.51 14.45
C ASP A 567 27.09 -1.45 15.49
N ALA A 568 27.30 -2.16 16.60
CA ALA A 568 26.40 -2.19 17.74
C ALA A 568 26.17 -0.81 18.40
N ALA A 569 27.16 0.09 18.39
CA ALA A 569 26.97 1.44 18.92
C ALA A 569 25.96 2.20 18.07
N ARG A 570 26.14 2.18 16.75
CA ARG A 570 25.20 2.77 15.79
C ARG A 570 23.82 2.13 15.81
N GLN A 571 23.70 0.80 15.96
CA GLN A 571 22.40 0.16 16.18
C GLN A 571 21.69 0.73 17.43
N GLY A 572 22.43 0.89 18.53
CA GLY A 572 21.92 1.45 19.77
C GLY A 572 21.50 2.93 19.66
N GLU A 573 22.18 3.72 18.85
CA GLU A 573 21.79 5.09 18.50
C GLU A 573 20.49 5.12 17.69
N LEU A 574 20.41 4.36 16.59
CA LEU A 574 19.26 4.35 15.68
C LEU A 574 17.98 3.84 16.37
N LEU A 575 18.10 2.87 17.27
CA LEU A 575 17.00 2.40 18.12
C LEU A 575 16.51 3.51 19.08
N LYS A 576 17.40 4.34 19.62
CA LYS A 576 17.03 5.51 20.45
C LYS A 576 16.43 6.64 19.61
N SER A 577 16.93 6.86 18.39
CA SER A 577 16.31 7.77 17.43
C SER A 577 14.86 7.38 17.12
N MET A 578 14.55 6.08 16.99
CA MET A 578 13.17 5.62 16.82
C MET A 578 12.27 5.88 18.03
N LEU A 579 12.79 5.90 19.26
CA LEU A 579 12.02 6.37 20.43
C LEU A 579 11.68 7.86 20.33
N LEU A 580 12.60 8.70 19.83
CA LEU A 580 12.35 10.13 19.60
C LEU A 580 11.39 10.38 18.42
N MET A 581 11.38 9.49 17.42
CA MET A 581 10.54 9.56 16.23
C MET A 581 9.07 9.20 16.45
N ASN A 582 8.65 8.79 17.66
CA ASN A 582 7.23 8.53 17.96
C ASN A 582 6.42 9.80 18.35
N ALA A 583 7.09 10.96 18.34
CA ALA A 583 6.58 12.29 18.66
C ALA A 583 5.73 12.43 19.95
N GLY A 584 5.81 11.46 20.87
CA GLY A 584 4.96 11.38 22.05
C GLY A 584 3.55 10.82 21.82
N ASN A 585 3.15 10.46 20.60
CA ASN A 585 1.85 9.81 20.36
C ASN A 585 1.90 8.27 20.53
N GLY A 586 3.11 7.69 20.49
CA GLY A 586 3.35 6.27 20.71
C GLY A 586 3.18 5.38 19.47
N TYR A 587 3.29 5.94 18.27
CA TYR A 587 3.34 5.22 16.99
C TYR A 587 4.43 5.81 16.10
N MET A 588 4.84 5.09 15.07
CA MET A 588 5.80 5.59 14.08
C MET A 588 5.12 6.41 12.99
N HIS A 589 5.86 7.40 12.51
CA HIS A 589 5.46 8.35 11.49
C HIS A 589 6.06 8.02 10.12
N GLU A 590 5.64 8.76 9.11
CA GLU A 590 6.27 8.74 7.79
C GLU A 590 7.62 9.45 7.83
N SER A 591 7.62 10.74 8.21
CA SER A 591 8.84 11.54 8.33
C SER A 591 8.81 12.43 9.57
N VAL A 592 9.98 12.71 10.15
CA VAL A 592 10.14 13.42 11.43
C VAL A 592 11.25 14.47 11.33
N ASN A 593 11.01 15.68 11.81
CA ASN A 593 11.97 16.78 11.68
C ASN A 593 13.24 16.60 12.54
N VAL A 594 14.42 16.75 11.93
CA VAL A 594 15.73 16.50 12.58
C VAL A 594 16.09 17.44 13.74
N ASP A 595 15.50 18.64 13.78
CA ASP A 595 15.70 19.59 14.88
C ASP A 595 14.56 19.52 15.91
N SER A 596 13.35 19.12 15.50
CA SER A 596 12.12 19.19 16.30
C SER A 596 11.20 17.97 16.08
N PRO A 597 11.46 16.80 16.69
CA PRO A 597 10.69 15.57 16.46
C PRO A 597 9.19 15.60 16.77
N ALA A 598 8.68 16.66 17.43
CA ALA A 598 7.25 16.92 17.55
C ALA A 598 6.59 17.42 16.24
N GLN A 599 7.37 17.68 15.18
CA GLN A 599 6.91 17.95 13.83
C GLN A 599 7.18 16.72 12.96
N PHE A 600 6.11 16.17 12.38
CA PHE A 600 6.14 14.92 11.61
C PHE A 600 5.03 14.90 10.55
N SER A 601 5.16 14.03 9.55
CA SER A 601 4.09 13.67 8.62
C SER A 601 3.49 12.30 8.95
N ARG A 602 2.19 12.14 8.70
CA ARG A 602 1.36 10.94 8.97
C ARG A 602 1.39 10.45 10.43
N ALA A 603 0.33 10.76 11.16
CA ALA A 603 0.20 10.42 12.58
C ALA A 603 0.06 8.92 12.85
N GLU A 604 -0.33 8.13 11.84
CA GLU A 604 -0.51 6.69 11.92
C GLU A 604 -0.07 6.01 10.62
N PHE A 605 1.13 5.43 10.60
CA PHE A 605 1.68 4.72 9.44
C PHE A 605 2.00 3.26 9.80
N GLY A 606 1.18 2.33 9.31
CA GLY A 606 1.25 0.90 9.62
C GLY A 606 2.54 0.23 9.18
N TRP A 607 3.12 0.63 8.04
CA TRP A 607 4.40 0.10 7.57
C TRP A 607 5.58 0.52 8.47
N ALA A 608 5.66 1.79 8.87
CA ALA A 608 6.67 2.25 9.82
C ALA A 608 6.50 1.59 11.21
N ASN A 609 5.26 1.40 11.66
CA ASN A 609 4.93 0.63 12.86
C ASN A 609 5.45 -0.82 12.79
N ALA A 610 5.33 -1.47 11.62
CA ALA A 610 5.86 -2.82 11.40
C ALA A 610 7.39 -2.84 11.37
N MET A 611 8.05 -1.88 10.70
CA MET A 611 9.51 -1.82 10.64
C MET A 611 10.17 -1.54 12.01
N LEU A 612 9.51 -0.79 12.91
CA LEU A 612 9.94 -0.69 14.30
C LEU A 612 9.94 -2.06 15.00
N VAL A 613 8.84 -2.80 14.89
CA VAL A 613 8.74 -4.16 15.47
C VAL A 613 9.90 -5.00 14.98
N VAL A 614 10.13 -5.03 13.66
CA VAL A 614 11.22 -5.80 13.05
C VAL A 614 12.59 -5.36 13.58
N ALA A 615 12.88 -4.06 13.67
CA ALA A 615 14.14 -3.59 14.24
C ALA A 615 14.33 -4.03 15.72
N VAL A 616 13.29 -3.92 16.55
CA VAL A 616 13.32 -4.33 17.97
C VAL A 616 13.49 -5.85 18.11
N GLU A 617 12.69 -6.65 17.40
CA GLU A 617 12.75 -8.11 17.49
C GLU A 617 14.10 -8.65 16.98
N ARG A 618 14.62 -8.07 15.89
CA ARG A 618 15.85 -8.56 15.24
C ARG A 618 17.15 -8.08 15.90
N LEU A 619 17.18 -6.90 16.54
CA LEU A 619 18.40 -6.35 17.15
C LEU A 619 18.46 -6.53 18.68
N LEU A 620 17.31 -6.54 19.37
CA LEU A 620 17.26 -6.69 20.84
C LEU A 620 16.88 -8.10 21.30
N GLY A 621 16.29 -8.93 20.43
CA GLY A 621 15.77 -10.25 20.78
C GLY A 621 14.52 -10.23 21.67
N ILE A 622 13.84 -9.07 21.75
CA ILE A 622 12.60 -8.85 22.50
C ILE A 622 11.42 -9.39 21.70
N ASP A 623 10.45 -10.04 22.35
CA ASP A 623 9.21 -10.50 21.70
C ASP A 623 8.04 -9.54 21.93
N CYS A 624 7.71 -8.75 20.91
CA CYS A 624 6.67 -7.74 20.97
C CYS A 624 5.24 -8.31 21.17
N ASP A 625 5.04 -9.64 21.12
CA ASP A 625 3.74 -10.29 21.35
C ASP A 625 3.31 -10.21 22.83
N ALA A 626 4.26 -10.17 23.76
CA ALA A 626 3.97 -10.08 25.19
C ALA A 626 3.37 -8.71 25.54
N ALA A 627 4.01 -7.62 25.12
CA ALA A 627 3.51 -6.26 25.29
C ALA A 627 2.22 -6.00 24.50
N ALA A 628 2.10 -6.54 23.28
CA ALA A 628 0.86 -6.46 22.50
C ALA A 628 -0.33 -7.18 23.19
N GLU A 629 -0.08 -8.35 23.78
CA GLU A 629 -1.10 -9.11 24.51
C GLU A 629 -1.50 -8.45 25.82
N ALA A 630 -0.54 -7.90 26.58
CA ALA A 630 -0.83 -7.10 27.77
C ALA A 630 -1.76 -5.93 27.44
N ARG A 631 -1.49 -5.23 26.32
CA ARG A 631 -2.34 -4.14 25.83
C ARG A 631 -3.73 -4.62 25.36
N ARG A 632 -3.84 -5.78 24.72
CA ARG A 632 -5.14 -6.40 24.40
C ARG A 632 -5.94 -6.70 25.66
N LEU A 633 -5.32 -7.23 26.70
CA LEU A 633 -5.97 -7.57 27.96
C LEU A 633 -6.43 -6.29 28.71
N GLU A 634 -5.65 -5.21 28.66
CA GLU A 634 -6.05 -3.91 29.19
C GLU A 634 -7.29 -3.35 28.47
N GLU A 635 -7.32 -3.35 27.13
CA GLU A 635 -8.46 -2.88 26.33
C GLU A 635 -9.71 -3.76 26.50
N VAL A 636 -9.54 -5.08 26.67
CA VAL A 636 -10.64 -6.00 27.01
C VAL A 636 -11.20 -5.67 28.40
N LYS A 637 -10.35 -5.55 29.43
CA LYS A 637 -10.76 -5.15 30.78
C LYS A 637 -11.42 -3.77 30.80
N GLY A 638 -10.91 -2.82 30.01
CA GLY A 638 -11.44 -1.47 29.84
C GLY A 638 -12.76 -1.41 29.06
N ARG A 639 -13.07 -2.42 28.25
CA ARG A 639 -14.40 -2.67 27.68
C ARG A 639 -15.33 -3.33 28.68
N GLU A 640 -14.90 -4.40 29.32
CA GLU A 640 -15.68 -5.15 30.31
C GLU A 640 -16.12 -4.24 31.46
N ALA A 641 -15.27 -3.34 31.95
CA ALA A 641 -15.64 -2.33 32.96
C ALA A 641 -16.69 -1.29 32.47
N LYS A 642 -16.91 -1.15 31.16
CA LYS A 642 -17.97 -0.30 30.56
C LYS A 642 -19.23 -1.10 30.22
N GLU A 643 -19.05 -2.38 29.87
CA GLU A 643 -20.09 -3.35 29.53
C GLU A 643 -20.74 -3.96 30.80
N ALA A 644 -20.03 -3.95 31.94
CA ALA A 644 -20.50 -4.30 33.30
C ALA A 644 -21.48 -3.27 33.89
N ARG A 645 -22.48 -2.90 33.09
CA ARG A 645 -23.71 -2.26 33.55
C ARG A 645 -24.74 -3.37 33.76
N ALA A 646 -25.58 -3.22 34.77
CA ALA A 646 -26.65 -4.16 35.09
C ALA A 646 -27.44 -4.58 33.82
N PRO A 647 -27.91 -5.84 33.72
CA PRO A 647 -28.70 -6.32 32.59
C PRO A 647 -29.84 -5.34 32.26
N ALA A 648 -30.22 -5.25 30.98
CA ALA A 648 -31.05 -4.15 30.44
C ALA A 648 -32.47 -4.01 31.05
N ASN A 649 -32.85 -4.90 31.97
CA ASN A 649 -34.04 -4.82 32.82
C ASN A 649 -33.82 -4.09 34.17
N GLY A 650 -32.59 -3.67 34.48
CA GLY A 650 -32.21 -3.08 35.77
C GLY A 650 -32.05 -4.08 36.92
N GLY A 651 -32.03 -5.39 36.63
CA GLY A 651 -31.88 -6.43 37.64
C GLY A 651 -30.46 -6.53 38.22
N ALA A 652 -30.32 -7.23 39.34
CA ALA A 652 -29.01 -7.64 39.83
C ALA A 652 -28.34 -8.61 38.84
N ASP A 653 -27.01 -8.57 38.77
CA ASP A 653 -26.25 -9.60 38.06
C ASP A 653 -26.28 -10.91 38.87
N LEU A 654 -26.98 -11.90 38.35
CA LEU A 654 -27.22 -13.18 39.02
C LEU A 654 -26.25 -14.22 38.47
N ALA A 655 -25.16 -14.50 39.17
CA ALA A 655 -24.21 -15.56 38.81
C ALA A 655 -24.90 -16.93 38.57
N ALA A 656 -26.01 -17.20 39.26
CA ALA A 656 -26.84 -18.38 39.04
C ALA A 656 -27.48 -18.47 37.64
N TYR A 657 -27.73 -17.34 36.97
CA TYR A 657 -28.23 -17.31 35.59
C TYR A 657 -27.17 -17.79 34.60
N TYR A 658 -25.91 -17.37 34.79
CA TYR A 658 -24.79 -17.82 33.98
C TYR A 658 -24.46 -19.29 34.24
N ALA A 659 -24.48 -19.74 35.50
CA ALA A 659 -24.30 -21.17 35.83
C ALA A 659 -25.40 -22.06 35.23
N LEU A 660 -26.65 -21.58 35.14
CA LEU A 660 -27.75 -22.29 34.45
C LEU A 660 -27.59 -22.27 32.91
N LEU A 661 -27.00 -21.23 32.34
CA LEU A 661 -26.65 -21.19 30.92
C LEU A 661 -25.53 -22.17 30.59
N GLU A 662 -24.44 -22.19 31.36
CA GLU A 662 -23.34 -23.15 31.20
C GLU A 662 -23.81 -24.59 31.36
N ALA A 663 -24.60 -24.90 32.40
CA ALA A 663 -25.21 -26.22 32.58
C ALA A 663 -26.21 -26.61 31.47
N GLY A 664 -26.68 -25.65 30.66
CA GLY A 664 -27.51 -25.87 29.48
C GLY A 664 -26.73 -26.01 28.17
N ILE A 665 -25.42 -25.75 28.16
CA ILE A 665 -24.56 -25.97 27.00
C ILE A 665 -24.17 -27.46 26.97
N ALA A 666 -24.57 -28.16 25.91
CA ALA A 666 -24.12 -29.52 25.65
C ALA A 666 -22.62 -29.50 25.28
N HIS A 667 -21.76 -29.76 26.26
CA HIS A 667 -20.35 -30.04 26.00
C HIS A 667 -20.23 -31.41 25.30
N GLU A 668 -19.79 -31.40 24.03
CA GLU A 668 -19.35 -32.62 23.36
C GLU A 668 -18.08 -33.15 24.06
N GLY A 669 -18.05 -34.45 24.37
CA GLY A 669 -16.97 -35.11 25.13
C GLY A 669 -16.64 -36.49 24.55
#